data_AF-A0A1M7M709-F1
#
_entry.id   AF-A0A1M7M709-F1
#
_cell.length_a   1.000
_cell.length_b   1.000
_cell.length_c   1.000
_cell.angle_alpha   90.00
_cell.angle_beta   90.00
_cell.angle_gamma   90.00
#
_symmetry.space_group_name_H-M   'P 1'
#
loop_
_entity.id
_entity.type
_entity.pdbx_description
1 polymer ?
#
loop_
_entity_poly.entity_id
_entity_poly.type
_entity_poly.pdbx_seq_one_letter_code
_entity_poly.pdbx_strand_id
1 'polypeptide(L)'
;MLKKSAKRTCAGIMSLAMLLGTAGLFPTAKVSAASGVTINEVCPKNSTYAAPDGGMYDWVELFNSSGSPVDISGWGLTDKAETPYRFTIPSGTVLQPNQGKVFFCDGTAGETNASIAPFGLSTSGETLTLTDASGNIASQITFGDMAKDTSYGQYPDGSGEFYVMSATPGKNNAAPEGSNAVRTPSFSAESGFYDTGFALTLDVPQGTTVYYTTDGSDPTTESEKYTGAITVKDMTSEPNKYSARTDVTAYTDILAPDEGVLKAAVVRAIAVDAQGRASSIVTKTYFIGSANVERYRNMKVISLVTDPSNLFDYEKGIYVKGKVYDQGGNGMGWGMPGMGQQQGQQGQQGGFNFNFGGDQNGAQQGNPQQGQQQGNPQQGGFNFNFGDQNGAQQGNQQQGGFNMGNFNLGGAGGPVVTSDEEEADTDETVFDSISLDSIDAPEILADGDDQQQAGGAQQGGFGGFGGFGGAGGFGGFGGQQQGDGAAAGGQEGGAGGFGGFGGAGGFGGFGGQQQGDGAAAGGQEGGAGGFGGFGGAGGFGGFGGQQQGDGAAAGGQEGGAGGFGGFGGAGGAGGFGGGFNMGDMAFMSQANYNQKGPEWERPANIEIFENGKSVVSQDVGIRTKGAASRAWAQKSFNIFARQDYGKSSVEYDLFDGEATKAKNNKVIDTFDGFTIRNGGNDNMAGFFRDSVAQSLVTDRAMTTQATSECILFIDGEFWGIYQLMEKYNADYFKSHYGIKKNDVCFIKNNSLEDGNDQDLSEWNNLLGNLSRVDMTLDENYQRACAELDMQSFIDYFAAQIYWANHDWPNNNTGVWRSNAVDPENPYADGKWRMVLFDTEYSSNLADKVSETGPTFNSFNQAAGGGMGGFGGFMGGGGSLSGAFSNLMKNPTFRQQFELSFMDMANYNFDTKKTTAAINYYKGFKQQILDTYKRFPSSKNIRNEQTFEQDYQLLETFYNTRYGNVTSQMKNYMNLTGSLATVNVSNDSSKGSLQLNTIKFDDSMSTWSGKYFTDFPVTAKATPKEGYSFDHWEVTGATVSDTSSDTITVPVSEGVTIKAVYKTGSSEPRPVVTTTTTTTTAPKVTTTTTTSYVKPTEFTNVTLLGDANCDGQVDLSDAVMIMQALANPNKYGVKGSDAKHMTDQGAANADVDKSSAGITANDALKIQEFLLGKGSL
;
A
#
# COMPACT_ATOMS: atom_id res chain seq x y z
N MET A 1 0.12 -44.46 57.86
CA MET A 1 0.88 -44.47 56.58
C MET A 1 0.06 -43.77 55.52
N LEU A 2 0.72 -43.21 54.49
CA LEU A 2 0.14 -42.60 53.27
C LEU A 2 -0.71 -41.32 53.48
N LYS A 3 -0.85 -40.53 52.40
CA LYS A 3 -1.10 -39.07 52.43
C LYS A 3 -2.49 -38.64 51.90
N LYS A 4 -2.88 -37.45 52.33
CA LYS A 4 -3.96 -36.55 51.84
C LYS A 4 -3.29 -35.27 51.26
N SER A 5 -3.90 -34.35 50.51
CA SER A 5 -5.25 -34.25 49.89
C SER A 5 -5.33 -33.04 48.92
N ALA A 6 -6.27 -33.10 47.96
CA ALA A 6 -7.12 -32.02 47.41
C ALA A 6 -6.55 -30.65 46.94
N LYS A 7 -7.04 -30.17 45.78
CA LYS A 7 -7.00 -28.77 45.33
C LYS A 7 -8.25 -28.01 45.78
N ARG A 8 -8.14 -26.72 46.18
CA ARG A 8 -9.19 -25.69 46.00
C ARG A 8 -8.75 -24.26 46.40
N THR A 9 -9.22 -23.27 45.62
CA THR A 9 -9.67 -21.93 46.05
C THR A 9 -8.67 -20.75 46.26
N CYS A 10 -9.06 -19.62 45.64
CA CYS A 10 -8.76 -18.19 45.89
C CYS A 10 -7.39 -17.56 45.53
N ALA A 11 -7.52 -16.32 45.05
CA ALA A 11 -6.49 -15.29 44.96
C ALA A 11 -6.54 -14.38 46.21
N GLY A 12 -5.53 -13.50 46.35
CA GLY A 12 -5.55 -12.40 47.33
C GLY A 12 -4.19 -11.73 47.52
N ILE A 13 -4.22 -10.42 47.78
CA ILE A 13 -3.08 -9.57 48.20
C ILE A 13 -2.04 -9.25 47.10
N MET A 14 -2.40 -8.31 46.22
CA MET A 14 -1.69 -7.02 46.22
C MET A 14 -2.71 -5.92 46.46
N SER A 15 -2.35 -4.88 47.22
CA SER A 15 -3.25 -3.76 47.49
C SER A 15 -2.46 -2.48 47.74
N LEU A 16 -2.90 -1.42 47.06
CA LEU A 16 -2.77 -0.02 47.47
C LEU A 16 -1.36 0.61 47.46
N ALA A 17 -0.91 1.02 46.27
CA ALA A 17 0.03 2.13 46.09
C ALA A 17 -0.17 2.84 44.72
N MET A 18 -1.41 3.16 44.36
CA MET A 18 -1.72 4.08 43.25
C MET A 18 -2.11 5.45 43.82
N LEU A 19 -1.35 6.50 43.48
CA LEU A 19 -1.90 7.83 43.19
C LEU A 19 -0.88 8.74 42.48
N LEU A 20 -1.41 9.71 41.73
CA LEU A 20 -0.75 10.85 41.06
C LEU A 20 0.02 10.53 39.75
N GLY A 21 -0.05 11.48 38.80
CA GLY A 21 0.92 11.56 37.69
C GLY A 21 0.44 11.24 36.26
N THR A 22 -0.79 11.58 35.84
CA THR A 22 -1.14 11.55 34.40
C THR A 22 -0.50 12.71 33.63
N ALA A 23 0.77 12.57 33.28
CA ALA A 23 1.41 13.38 32.24
C ALA A 23 1.04 12.83 30.85
N GLY A 24 0.98 13.70 29.84
CA GLY A 24 0.65 13.29 28.47
C GLY A 24 1.74 12.41 27.87
N LEU A 25 1.40 11.16 27.53
CA LEU A 25 2.23 10.29 26.71
C LEU A 25 2.25 10.81 25.26
N PHE A 26 3.10 11.79 25.00
CA PHE A 26 3.75 11.87 23.70
C PHE A 26 4.47 10.54 23.44
N PRO A 27 4.49 10.03 22.20
CA PRO A 27 5.36 8.90 21.87
C PRO A 27 6.81 9.35 22.06
N THR A 28 7.42 8.97 23.18
CA THR A 28 8.87 9.04 23.35
C THR A 28 9.47 8.19 22.25
N ALA A 29 10.18 8.82 21.31
CA ALA A 29 10.85 8.12 20.22
C ALA A 29 11.65 6.95 20.80
N LYS A 30 11.38 5.72 20.34
CA LYS A 30 12.14 4.53 20.73
C LYS A 30 13.60 4.80 20.38
N VAL A 31 14.44 5.10 21.36
CA VAL A 31 15.88 5.19 21.14
C VAL A 31 16.32 3.82 20.64
N SER A 32 16.95 3.80 19.47
CA SER A 32 17.40 2.57 18.82
C SER A 32 18.23 1.73 19.79
N ALA A 33 17.94 0.43 19.87
CA ALA A 33 18.73 -0.51 20.68
C ALA A 33 20.19 -0.41 20.22
N ALA A 34 21.12 -0.12 21.15
CA ALA A 34 22.42 0.45 20.80
C ALA A 34 23.20 -0.42 19.81
N SER A 35 23.27 0.06 18.57
CA SER A 35 23.71 -0.69 17.40
C SER A 35 25.21 -0.99 17.45
N GLY A 36 25.55 -2.21 17.88
CA GLY A 36 26.93 -2.71 17.89
C GLY A 36 27.29 -3.60 19.08
N VAL A 37 26.48 -3.71 20.13
CA VAL A 37 26.78 -4.64 21.25
C VAL A 37 26.05 -5.97 21.07
N THR A 38 26.79 -7.05 20.82
CA THR A 38 26.26 -8.41 20.71
C THR A 38 26.71 -9.31 21.87
N ILE A 39 26.01 -10.42 22.06
CA ILE A 39 26.60 -11.60 22.68
C ILE A 39 27.59 -12.19 21.67
N ASN A 40 28.88 -12.27 22.02
CA ASN A 40 29.95 -12.67 21.10
C ASN A 40 30.37 -14.13 21.26
N GLU A 41 30.41 -14.64 22.48
CA GLU A 41 30.85 -16.00 22.77
C GLU A 41 30.18 -16.51 24.05
N VAL A 42 29.79 -17.78 24.11
CA VAL A 42 29.24 -18.41 25.32
C VAL A 42 29.84 -19.77 25.56
N CYS A 43 30.27 -20.04 26.81
CA CYS A 43 30.78 -21.35 27.24
C CYS A 43 29.93 -21.88 28.42
N PRO A 44 29.01 -22.83 28.17
CA PRO A 44 28.09 -23.33 29.20
C PRO A 44 28.69 -24.41 30.12
N LYS A 45 29.97 -24.78 29.93
CA LYS A 45 30.69 -25.64 30.89
C LYS A 45 32.20 -25.41 30.81
N ASN A 46 32.67 -24.41 31.55
CA ASN A 46 34.08 -24.02 31.58
C ASN A 46 34.85 -24.67 32.75
N SER A 47 36.13 -24.97 32.52
CA SER A 47 37.13 -25.35 33.54
C SER A 47 38.57 -24.94 33.19
N THR A 48 38.75 -24.17 32.11
CA THR A 48 40.05 -23.77 31.56
C THR A 48 40.34 -22.29 31.75
N TYR A 49 39.31 -21.46 31.93
CA TYR A 49 39.40 -20.02 32.13
C TYR A 49 38.90 -19.63 33.52
N ALA A 50 39.82 -19.22 34.40
CA ALA A 50 39.48 -18.84 35.77
C ALA A 50 38.95 -17.40 35.87
N ALA A 51 37.92 -17.20 36.68
CA ALA A 51 37.45 -15.89 37.10
C ALA A 51 38.46 -15.19 38.06
N PRO A 52 38.32 -13.88 38.33
CA PRO A 52 39.26 -13.14 39.18
C PRO A 52 39.38 -13.62 40.64
N ASP A 53 38.40 -14.40 41.13
CA ASP A 53 38.41 -15.06 42.44
C ASP A 53 39.06 -16.47 42.40
N GLY A 54 39.44 -16.96 41.22
CA GLY A 54 39.94 -18.32 40.96
C GLY A 54 38.86 -19.35 40.65
N GLY A 55 37.58 -18.96 40.60
CA GLY A 55 36.47 -19.85 40.29
C GLY A 55 36.42 -20.28 38.81
N MET A 56 35.88 -21.47 38.57
CA MET A 56 35.64 -22.01 37.22
C MET A 56 34.13 -22.01 36.97
N TYR A 57 33.62 -20.83 36.59
CA TYR A 57 32.21 -20.60 36.29
C TYR A 57 31.94 -20.69 34.80
N ASP A 58 30.68 -20.92 34.43
CA ASP A 58 30.23 -20.75 33.04
C ASP A 58 30.30 -19.26 32.68
N TRP A 59 30.30 -18.89 31.40
CA TRP A 59 30.44 -17.48 31.04
C TRP A 59 29.88 -17.13 29.66
N VAL A 60 29.62 -15.83 29.49
CA VAL A 60 29.31 -15.17 28.22
C VAL A 60 30.27 -14.00 28.01
N GLU A 61 30.68 -13.77 26.78
CA GLU A 61 31.35 -12.54 26.35
C GLU A 61 30.36 -11.64 25.58
N LEU A 62 30.37 -10.35 25.90
CA LEU A 62 29.70 -9.32 25.10
C LEU A 62 30.76 -8.52 24.33
N PHE A 63 30.52 -8.20 23.06
CA PHE A 63 31.47 -7.48 22.20
C PHE A 63 30.83 -6.25 21.56
N ASN A 64 31.59 -5.17 21.46
CA ASN A 64 31.20 -3.94 20.77
C ASN A 64 31.84 -3.87 19.37
N SER A 65 31.05 -4.11 18.32
CA SER A 65 31.45 -3.99 16.91
C SER A 65 31.25 -2.59 16.31
N SER A 66 30.74 -1.62 17.07
CA SER A 66 30.65 -0.21 16.61
C SER A 66 32.00 0.51 16.67
N GLY A 67 32.10 1.61 15.92
CA GLY A 67 33.27 2.50 15.91
C GLY A 67 33.44 3.37 17.16
N SER A 68 32.48 3.35 18.10
CA SER A 68 32.42 4.23 19.27
C SER A 68 32.40 3.46 20.60
N PRO A 69 32.87 4.03 21.73
CA PRO A 69 32.68 3.43 23.04
C PRO A 69 31.19 3.38 23.41
N VAL A 70 30.72 2.25 23.94
CA VAL A 70 29.32 2.05 24.37
C VAL A 70 29.27 1.80 25.87
N ASP A 71 28.52 2.63 26.61
CA ASP A 71 28.21 2.36 28.02
C ASP A 71 27.05 1.35 28.11
N ILE A 72 27.32 0.21 28.74
CA ILE A 72 26.36 -0.88 28.96
C ILE A 72 25.97 -1.00 30.44
N SER A 73 26.19 0.07 31.23
CA SER A 73 25.68 0.19 32.60
C SER A 73 24.15 0.01 32.66
N GLY A 74 23.66 -0.83 33.58
CA GLY A 74 22.22 -1.05 33.78
C GLY A 74 21.56 -2.00 32.79
N TRP A 75 22.27 -2.46 31.76
CA TRP A 75 21.76 -3.45 30.80
C TRP A 75 21.46 -4.79 31.47
N GLY A 76 20.46 -5.52 30.96
CA GLY A 76 20.01 -6.80 31.50
C GLY A 76 20.51 -8.01 30.71
N LEU A 77 21.10 -8.99 31.38
CA LEU A 77 21.47 -10.30 30.81
C LEU A 77 20.60 -11.40 31.45
N THR A 78 20.04 -12.30 30.64
CA THR A 78 19.12 -13.34 31.12
C THR A 78 19.05 -14.61 30.26
N ASP A 79 18.86 -15.74 30.93
CA ASP A 79 18.44 -17.06 30.40
C ASP A 79 16.91 -17.17 30.22
N LYS A 80 16.14 -16.13 30.59
CA LYS A 80 14.67 -16.14 30.67
C LYS A 80 14.05 -14.82 30.22
N ALA A 81 13.37 -14.85 29.08
CA ALA A 81 12.78 -13.68 28.44
C ALA A 81 11.73 -12.95 29.31
N GLU A 82 11.04 -13.65 30.20
CA GLU A 82 10.08 -13.08 31.15
C GLU A 82 10.75 -12.27 32.28
N THR A 83 12.07 -12.32 32.40
CA THR A 83 12.88 -11.61 33.41
C THR A 83 14.14 -11.02 32.76
N PRO A 84 14.06 -9.87 32.06
CA PRO A 84 15.18 -9.31 31.28
C PRO A 84 16.43 -8.99 32.11
N TYR A 85 16.25 -8.56 33.37
CA TYR A 85 17.33 -8.11 34.26
C TYR A 85 17.75 -9.17 35.30
N ARG A 86 17.86 -10.46 34.94
CA ARG A 86 18.35 -11.48 35.90
C ARG A 86 19.78 -11.22 36.36
N PHE A 87 20.60 -10.60 35.53
CA PHE A 87 21.84 -9.94 35.91
C PHE A 87 21.83 -8.52 35.32
N THR A 88 21.97 -7.51 36.18
CA THR A 88 22.13 -6.11 35.75
C THR A 88 23.62 -5.79 35.65
N ILE A 89 24.08 -5.32 34.49
CA ILE A 89 25.49 -5.02 34.25
C ILE A 89 25.93 -3.80 35.10
N PRO A 90 27.03 -3.91 35.89
CA PRO A 90 27.43 -2.86 36.83
C PRO A 90 27.75 -1.50 36.19
N SER A 91 27.36 -0.44 36.91
CA SER A 91 27.62 0.96 36.58
C SER A 91 29.09 1.26 36.30
N GLY A 92 29.35 2.03 35.25
CA GLY A 92 30.70 2.34 34.74
C GLY A 92 31.27 1.26 33.80
N THR A 93 30.45 0.35 33.28
CA THR A 93 30.90 -0.63 32.28
C THR A 93 30.78 -0.04 30.87
N VAL A 94 31.89 0.52 30.38
CA VAL A 94 32.02 0.94 28.97
C VAL A 94 32.82 -0.08 28.17
N LEU A 95 32.28 -0.55 27.04
CA LEU A 95 33.01 -1.31 26.02
C LEU A 95 33.65 -0.35 25.03
N GLN A 96 34.96 -0.43 24.83
CA GLN A 96 35.63 0.32 23.76
C GLN A 96 35.30 -0.28 22.38
N PRO A 97 35.54 0.44 21.27
CA PRO A 97 35.39 -0.11 19.91
C PRO A 97 36.20 -1.40 19.75
N ASN A 98 35.62 -2.40 19.09
CA ASN A 98 36.22 -3.73 18.88
C ASN A 98 36.62 -4.49 20.16
N GLN A 99 36.01 -4.19 21.32
CA GLN A 99 36.36 -4.82 22.59
C GLN A 99 35.30 -5.80 23.09
N GLY A 100 35.75 -7.00 23.46
CA GLY A 100 34.99 -7.99 24.23
C GLY A 100 35.13 -7.83 25.75
N LYS A 101 34.09 -8.17 26.51
CA LYS A 101 34.10 -8.30 27.98
C LYS A 101 33.37 -9.56 28.43
N VAL A 102 34.07 -10.40 29.17
CA VAL A 102 33.53 -11.64 29.74
C VAL A 102 32.77 -11.34 31.05
N PHE A 103 31.61 -11.97 31.19
CA PHE A 103 30.77 -12.03 32.38
C PHE A 103 30.56 -13.49 32.78
N PHE A 104 30.76 -13.79 34.07
CA PHE A 104 30.65 -15.15 34.60
C PHE A 104 29.23 -15.45 35.08
N CYS A 105 28.85 -16.72 35.06
CA CYS A 105 27.51 -17.24 35.29
C CYS A 105 27.57 -18.43 36.27
N ASP A 106 26.86 -18.34 37.41
CA ASP A 106 26.68 -19.44 38.35
C ASP A 106 25.27 -19.45 38.96
N GLY A 107 24.60 -20.60 38.89
CA GLY A 107 23.30 -20.82 39.52
C GLY A 107 23.33 -20.86 41.06
N THR A 108 24.52 -20.83 41.68
CA THR A 108 24.68 -20.67 43.13
C THR A 108 25.04 -19.24 43.56
N ALA A 109 25.31 -18.32 42.62
CA ALA A 109 25.46 -16.90 42.93
C ALA A 109 24.12 -16.30 43.41
N GLY A 110 24.15 -15.52 44.48
CA GLY A 110 22.97 -14.83 45.00
C GLY A 110 22.51 -13.70 44.07
N GLU A 111 21.21 -13.41 44.08
CA GLU A 111 20.56 -12.43 43.17
C GLU A 111 21.14 -11.01 43.23
N THR A 112 21.87 -10.66 44.29
CA THR A 112 22.55 -9.36 44.46
C THR A 112 24.04 -9.39 44.10
N ASN A 113 24.52 -10.41 43.37
CA ASN A 113 25.93 -10.52 42.97
C ASN A 113 26.21 -9.64 41.73
N ALA A 114 27.09 -8.64 41.89
CA ALA A 114 27.48 -7.70 40.85
C ALA A 114 28.68 -8.16 39.99
N SER A 115 29.14 -9.40 40.13
CA SER A 115 30.32 -9.92 39.40
C SER A 115 30.11 -11.30 38.77
N ILE A 116 29.08 -12.03 39.18
CA ILE A 116 28.67 -13.32 38.61
C ILE A 116 27.14 -13.30 38.48
N ALA A 117 26.63 -13.59 37.30
CA ALA A 117 25.21 -13.68 37.01
C ALA A 117 24.56 -14.85 37.78
N PRO A 118 23.39 -14.66 38.42
CA PRO A 118 22.72 -15.66 39.27
C PRO A 118 21.93 -16.69 38.44
N PHE A 119 22.59 -17.27 37.44
CA PHE A 119 22.17 -18.43 36.65
C PHE A 119 23.41 -19.17 36.15
N GLY A 120 23.34 -20.50 36.11
CA GLY A 120 24.32 -21.32 35.39
C GLY A 120 23.76 -21.64 34.01
N LEU A 121 24.62 -22.05 33.09
CA LEU A 121 24.23 -22.29 31.70
C LEU A 121 24.08 -23.79 31.40
N SER A 122 23.21 -24.14 30.47
CA SER A 122 22.83 -25.52 30.15
C SER A 122 23.68 -26.10 29.02
N THR A 123 24.38 -27.22 29.28
CA THR A 123 25.09 -27.97 28.22
C THR A 123 24.19 -28.65 27.21
N SER A 124 22.86 -28.67 27.41
CA SER A 124 21.89 -29.15 26.41
C SER A 124 21.31 -28.03 25.53
N GLY A 125 21.83 -26.81 25.66
CA GLY A 125 21.32 -25.64 24.96
C GLY A 125 20.20 -24.91 25.70
N GLU A 126 20.15 -23.59 25.48
CA GLU A 126 19.12 -22.66 25.91
C GLU A 126 19.18 -21.35 25.10
N THR A 127 18.27 -20.41 25.39
CA THR A 127 18.26 -19.08 24.80
C THR A 127 18.80 -18.03 25.78
N LEU A 128 19.85 -17.33 25.40
CA LEU A 128 20.46 -16.25 26.18
C LEU A 128 20.12 -14.89 25.54
N THR A 129 19.68 -13.93 26.35
CA THR A 129 19.23 -12.61 25.89
C THR A 129 19.98 -11.50 26.60
N LEU A 130 20.43 -10.52 25.82
CA LEU A 130 20.95 -9.23 26.26
C LEU A 130 19.91 -8.15 25.97
N THR A 131 19.66 -7.29 26.95
CA THR A 131 18.74 -6.16 26.87
C THR A 131 19.43 -4.86 27.24
N ASP A 132 19.03 -3.75 26.63
CA ASP A 132 19.47 -2.42 27.03
C ASP A 132 18.92 -2.02 28.41
N ALA A 133 19.32 -0.85 28.91
CA ALA A 133 18.83 -0.32 30.19
C ALA A 133 17.34 0.09 30.20
N SER A 134 16.64 0.03 29.06
CA SER A 134 15.19 0.23 28.94
C SER A 134 14.41 -1.08 28.84
N GLY A 135 15.10 -2.20 28.56
CA GLY A 135 14.53 -3.54 28.43
C GLY A 135 14.28 -3.97 26.99
N ASN A 136 14.73 -3.20 25.99
CA ASN A 136 14.70 -3.64 24.59
C ASN A 136 15.77 -4.72 24.38
N ILE A 137 15.49 -5.74 23.54
CA ILE A 137 16.49 -6.76 23.20
C ILE A 137 17.57 -6.12 22.32
N ALA A 138 18.82 -6.14 22.80
CA ALA A 138 20.00 -5.71 22.06
C ALA A 138 20.65 -6.89 21.32
N SER A 139 20.61 -8.10 21.90
CA SER A 139 21.12 -9.32 21.27
C SER A 139 20.45 -10.54 21.88
N GLN A 140 20.22 -11.60 21.08
CA GLN A 140 19.70 -12.87 21.56
C GLN A 140 20.33 -14.01 20.77
N ILE A 141 20.75 -15.06 21.45
CA ILE A 141 21.29 -16.29 20.85
C ILE A 141 20.55 -17.51 21.40
N THR A 142 20.48 -18.57 20.61
CA THR A 142 20.09 -19.91 21.10
C THR A 142 21.14 -20.90 20.66
N PHE A 143 21.68 -21.66 21.60
CA PHE A 143 22.69 -22.69 21.35
C PHE A 143 22.13 -24.09 21.68
N GLY A 144 22.76 -25.13 21.14
CA GLY A 144 22.34 -26.53 21.29
C GLY A 144 23.18 -27.32 22.30
N ASP A 145 23.28 -28.64 22.10
CA ASP A 145 24.19 -29.51 22.87
C ASP A 145 25.65 -29.03 22.74
N MET A 146 26.27 -28.71 23.88
CA MET A 146 27.61 -28.13 23.96
C MET A 146 28.57 -29.01 24.76
N ALA A 147 29.77 -29.21 24.24
CA ALA A 147 30.81 -29.94 24.93
C ALA A 147 31.51 -29.09 26.01
N LYS A 148 32.08 -29.76 27.02
CA LYS A 148 32.84 -29.09 28.07
C LYS A 148 34.12 -28.45 27.50
N ASP A 149 34.42 -27.24 27.96
CA ASP A 149 35.52 -26.37 27.48
C ASP A 149 35.45 -25.97 25.99
N THR A 150 34.28 -26.14 25.35
CA THR A 150 33.96 -25.54 24.03
C THR A 150 33.00 -24.37 24.17
N SER A 151 33.04 -23.45 23.22
CA SER A 151 32.19 -22.27 23.17
C SER A 151 31.34 -22.22 21.90
N TYR A 152 30.22 -21.51 21.96
CA TYR A 152 29.44 -21.11 20.80
C TYR A 152 29.72 -19.63 20.56
N GLY A 153 30.48 -19.33 19.50
CA GLY A 153 31.09 -18.01 19.28
C GLY A 153 30.79 -17.44 17.90
N GLN A 154 30.60 -16.13 17.84
CA GLN A 154 30.38 -15.36 16.63
C GLN A 154 31.71 -15.17 15.89
N TYR A 155 31.84 -15.67 14.67
CA TYR A 155 33.02 -15.43 13.85
C TYR A 155 32.63 -14.89 12.46
N PRO A 156 33.04 -13.66 12.09
CA PRO A 156 33.84 -12.71 12.88
C PRO A 156 33.13 -12.14 14.12
N ASP A 157 33.91 -11.63 15.07
CA ASP A 157 33.41 -11.03 16.30
C ASP A 157 32.38 -9.93 16.03
N GLY A 158 31.23 -9.99 16.71
CA GLY A 158 30.19 -8.97 16.64
C GLY A 158 29.53 -8.74 15.28
N SER A 159 29.81 -9.56 14.26
CA SER A 159 29.22 -9.41 12.91
C SER A 159 28.96 -10.71 12.13
N GLY A 160 29.55 -11.85 12.53
CA GLY A 160 29.48 -13.10 11.79
C GLY A 160 28.41 -14.10 12.21
N GLU A 161 28.56 -15.32 11.69
CA GLU A 161 27.79 -16.51 12.05
C GLU A 161 28.29 -17.12 13.37
N PHE A 162 27.44 -17.87 14.06
CA PHE A 162 27.82 -18.58 15.29
C PHE A 162 28.26 -20.02 15.02
N TYR A 163 29.44 -20.38 15.55
CA TYR A 163 30.05 -21.70 15.41
C TYR A 163 30.38 -22.31 16.77
N VAL A 164 30.32 -23.64 16.86
CA VAL A 164 30.96 -24.36 17.97
C VAL A 164 32.48 -24.32 17.74
N MET A 165 33.22 -23.74 18.69
CA MET A 165 34.65 -23.49 18.57
C MET A 165 35.43 -23.75 19.87
N SER A 166 36.74 -23.52 19.83
CA SER A 166 37.60 -23.57 21.01
C SER A 166 37.55 -22.22 21.73
N ALA A 167 37.27 -22.25 23.04
CA ALA A 167 37.07 -21.07 23.87
C ALA A 167 38.14 -19.97 23.71
N THR A 168 37.71 -18.75 23.39
CA THR A 168 38.57 -17.56 23.17
C THR A 168 38.41 -16.40 24.19
N PRO A 169 37.98 -16.61 25.46
CA PRO A 169 37.51 -15.54 26.35
C PRO A 169 38.51 -14.39 26.54
N GLY A 170 38.03 -13.16 26.32
CA GLY A 170 38.80 -11.93 26.39
C GLY A 170 39.70 -11.69 25.18
N LYS A 171 39.40 -12.32 24.04
CA LYS A 171 40.14 -12.20 22.77
C LYS A 171 39.17 -12.33 21.59
N ASN A 172 39.59 -11.81 20.44
CA ASN A 172 38.90 -12.07 19.18
C ASN A 172 38.78 -13.59 18.92
N ASN A 173 37.58 -14.03 18.55
CA ASN A 173 37.27 -15.39 18.16
C ASN A 173 38.14 -15.83 16.98
N ALA A 174 38.66 -17.06 17.03
CA ALA A 174 39.47 -17.62 15.96
C ALA A 174 38.56 -18.18 14.84
N ALA A 175 39.03 -18.12 13.59
CA ALA A 175 38.33 -18.74 12.47
C ALA A 175 38.13 -20.25 12.72
N PRO A 176 36.88 -20.74 12.82
CA PRO A 176 36.63 -22.15 13.09
C PRO A 176 37.01 -23.01 11.87
N GLU A 177 37.42 -24.25 12.13
CA GLU A 177 37.92 -25.14 11.08
C GLU A 177 36.84 -25.44 10.03
N GLY A 178 37.06 -24.98 8.80
CA GLY A 178 36.09 -25.03 7.70
C GLY A 178 35.31 -23.75 7.43
N SER A 179 35.46 -22.68 8.24
CA SER A 179 34.84 -21.39 7.95
C SER A 179 35.55 -20.64 6.82
N ASN A 180 34.75 -20.05 5.92
CA ASN A 180 35.19 -19.18 4.83
C ASN A 180 35.07 -17.68 5.15
N ALA A 181 34.57 -17.32 6.32
CA ALA A 181 34.40 -15.92 6.70
C ALA A 181 35.74 -15.22 6.99
N VAL A 182 35.78 -13.91 6.79
CA VAL A 182 36.92 -13.03 7.07
C VAL A 182 36.42 -11.81 7.84
N ARG A 183 37.14 -11.38 8.87
CA ARG A 183 36.73 -10.26 9.73
C ARG A 183 36.62 -8.96 8.93
N THR A 184 35.48 -8.30 9.06
CA THR A 184 35.18 -6.99 8.47
C THR A 184 36.06 -5.88 9.04
N PRO A 185 36.42 -4.85 8.25
CA PRO A 185 37.03 -3.64 8.79
C PRO A 185 36.01 -2.83 9.62
N SER A 186 36.44 -2.24 10.73
CA SER A 186 35.61 -1.30 11.49
C SER A 186 35.97 0.14 11.17
N PHE A 187 34.99 1.04 11.22
CA PHE A 187 35.12 2.45 10.85
C PHE A 187 35.22 3.32 12.11
N SER A 188 36.04 4.37 12.11
CA SER A 188 36.23 5.27 13.27
C SER A 188 35.09 6.27 13.49
N ALA A 189 34.05 6.22 12.65
CA ALA A 189 32.86 7.04 12.73
C ALA A 189 31.66 6.29 12.15
N GLU A 190 30.49 6.46 12.77
CA GLU A 190 29.24 5.84 12.32
C GLU A 190 28.55 6.67 11.24
N SER A 191 27.70 6.02 10.45
CA SER A 191 26.86 6.69 9.45
C SER A 191 25.94 7.71 10.12
N GLY A 192 25.83 8.92 9.56
CA GLY A 192 24.99 9.97 10.13
C GLY A 192 25.23 11.36 9.55
N PHE A 193 24.67 12.36 10.26
CA PHE A 193 24.66 13.76 9.86
C PHE A 193 25.66 14.59 10.69
N TYR A 194 26.67 15.17 10.02
CA TYR A 194 27.78 15.90 10.63
C TYR A 194 27.89 17.31 10.06
N ASP A 195 28.14 18.30 10.91
CA ASP A 195 28.14 19.71 10.48
C ASP A 195 29.43 20.09 9.72
N THR A 196 30.53 19.34 9.96
CA THR A 196 31.84 19.51 9.31
C THR A 196 32.44 18.18 8.85
N GLY A 197 33.36 18.22 7.87
CA GLY A 197 34.14 17.06 7.44
C GLY A 197 35.20 16.61 8.46
N PHE A 198 35.68 15.38 8.32
CA PHE A 198 36.62 14.74 9.24
C PHE A 198 37.52 13.70 8.54
N ALA A 199 38.57 13.24 9.25
CA ALA A 199 39.44 12.17 8.79
C ALA A 199 38.95 10.82 9.33
N LEU A 200 38.37 9.99 8.46
CA LEU A 200 37.88 8.65 8.76
C LEU A 200 39.05 7.66 8.74
N THR A 201 39.30 6.97 9.85
CA THR A 201 40.20 5.81 9.86
C THR A 201 39.41 4.50 9.84
N LEU A 202 40.02 3.48 9.25
CA LEU A 202 39.57 2.09 9.31
C LEU A 202 40.54 1.30 10.19
N ASP A 203 40.03 0.41 11.03
CA ASP A 203 40.84 -0.65 11.62
C ASP A 203 41.10 -1.74 10.58
N VAL A 204 42.29 -2.36 10.63
CA VAL A 204 42.72 -3.39 9.69
C VAL A 204 42.81 -4.72 10.44
N PRO A 205 41.84 -5.64 10.25
CA PRO A 205 41.81 -6.90 10.97
C PRO A 205 43.10 -7.71 10.80
N GLN A 206 43.60 -8.28 11.89
CA GLN A 206 44.91 -8.91 11.94
C GLN A 206 45.06 -9.99 10.85
N GLY A 207 46.10 -9.85 10.02
CA GLY A 207 46.40 -10.79 8.93
C GLY A 207 45.68 -10.50 7.60
N THR A 208 44.94 -9.39 7.49
CA THR A 208 44.24 -8.97 6.27
C THR A 208 44.88 -7.75 5.60
N THR A 209 44.43 -7.42 4.39
CA THR A 209 44.55 -6.10 3.76
C THR A 209 43.16 -5.54 3.51
N VAL A 210 42.92 -4.28 3.88
CA VAL A 210 41.65 -3.59 3.61
C VAL A 210 41.69 -2.85 2.26
N TYR A 211 40.59 -2.96 1.51
CA TYR A 211 40.33 -2.28 0.24
C TYR A 211 38.99 -1.54 0.33
N TYR A 212 38.90 -0.36 -0.28
CA TYR A 212 37.69 0.46 -0.23
C TYR A 212 37.35 1.17 -1.55
N THR A 213 36.11 1.66 -1.62
CA THR A 213 35.56 2.50 -2.69
C THR A 213 34.78 3.67 -2.08
N THR A 214 34.68 4.78 -2.83
CA THR A 214 34.00 6.02 -2.39
C THR A 214 32.94 6.52 -3.37
N ASP A 215 32.58 5.70 -4.37
CA ASP A 215 31.74 6.07 -5.50
C ASP A 215 30.48 5.20 -5.67
N GLY A 216 30.21 4.34 -4.69
CA GLY A 216 29.13 3.34 -4.68
C GLY A 216 29.57 1.92 -5.06
N SER A 217 30.62 1.74 -5.88
CA SER A 217 31.01 0.41 -6.41
C SER A 217 31.33 -0.63 -5.33
N ASP A 218 31.10 -1.92 -5.63
CA ASP A 218 31.49 -3.02 -4.72
C ASP A 218 33.03 -3.07 -4.63
N PRO A 219 33.65 -2.97 -3.44
CA PRO A 219 35.10 -2.97 -3.31
C PRO A 219 35.72 -4.36 -3.57
N THR A 220 36.88 -4.38 -4.23
CA THR A 220 37.61 -5.59 -4.66
C THR A 220 39.11 -5.43 -4.38
N THR A 221 39.93 -6.46 -4.69
CA THR A 221 41.39 -6.36 -4.62
C THR A 221 42.02 -5.37 -5.61
N GLU A 222 41.26 -4.91 -6.61
CA GLU A 222 41.68 -3.88 -7.58
C GLU A 222 41.22 -2.47 -7.16
N SER A 223 40.44 -2.35 -6.08
CA SER A 223 39.98 -1.06 -5.51
C SER A 223 41.09 -0.39 -4.69
N GLU A 224 40.83 0.79 -4.10
CA GLU A 224 41.88 1.53 -3.40
C GLU A 224 42.29 0.80 -2.10
N LYS A 225 43.58 0.46 -1.97
CA LYS A 225 44.12 -0.19 -0.78
C LYS A 225 44.24 0.83 0.35
N TYR A 226 43.59 0.54 1.49
CA TYR A 226 43.68 1.37 2.68
C TYR A 226 45.12 1.43 3.22
N THR A 227 45.64 2.65 3.33
CA THR A 227 47.02 2.94 3.80
C THR A 227 47.11 4.13 4.76
N GLY A 228 46.00 4.86 4.97
CA GLY A 228 45.90 6.06 5.79
C GLY A 228 44.46 6.57 5.80
N ALA A 229 44.18 7.61 6.62
CA ALA A 229 42.82 8.12 6.80
C ALA A 229 42.18 8.65 5.50
N ILE A 230 40.88 8.38 5.34
CA ILE A 230 40.04 8.82 4.23
C ILE A 230 39.42 10.17 4.61
N THR A 231 39.52 11.18 3.75
CA THR A 231 38.91 12.49 3.99
C THR A 231 37.41 12.46 3.69
N VAL A 232 36.58 12.52 4.72
CA VAL A 232 35.12 12.66 4.61
C VAL A 232 34.76 14.14 4.64
N LYS A 233 33.98 14.62 3.67
CA LYS A 233 33.62 16.04 3.49
C LYS A 233 32.22 16.18 2.86
N ASP A 234 31.73 17.41 2.74
CA ASP A 234 30.58 17.69 1.87
C ASP A 234 30.98 17.42 0.42
N MET A 235 30.16 16.59 -0.24
CA MET A 235 30.36 16.14 -1.62
C MET A 235 29.47 16.91 -2.60
N THR A 236 28.59 17.81 -2.12
CA THR A 236 27.62 18.56 -2.95
C THR A 236 28.28 19.33 -4.10
N SER A 237 29.49 19.86 -3.88
CA SER A 237 30.28 20.57 -4.90
C SER A 237 30.91 19.67 -5.97
N GLU A 238 30.94 18.34 -5.77
CA GLU A 238 31.46 17.42 -6.77
C GLU A 238 30.46 17.24 -7.94
N PRO A 239 30.94 16.97 -9.17
CA PRO A 239 30.07 16.82 -10.34
C PRO A 239 28.99 15.74 -10.15
N ASN A 240 27.79 16.04 -10.66
CA ASN A 240 26.66 15.10 -10.71
C ASN A 240 27.02 13.88 -11.59
N LYS A 241 27.08 12.67 -11.01
CA LYS A 241 27.50 11.43 -11.68
C LYS A 241 26.33 10.59 -12.19
N TYR A 242 25.38 10.27 -11.31
CA TYR A 242 24.21 9.43 -11.64
C TYR A 242 23.00 10.28 -11.94
N SER A 243 22.84 11.36 -11.20
CA SER A 243 21.79 12.36 -11.35
C SER A 243 21.82 13.10 -12.69
N ALA A 244 22.98 13.15 -13.35
CA ALA A 244 23.15 13.68 -14.71
C ALA A 244 22.73 12.72 -15.84
N ARG A 245 22.38 11.45 -15.55
CA ARG A 245 21.99 10.49 -16.60
C ARG A 245 20.57 10.72 -17.10
N THR A 246 20.44 10.93 -18.42
CA THR A 246 19.16 11.12 -19.12
C THR A 246 18.61 9.86 -19.79
N ASP A 247 19.40 8.77 -19.86
CA ASP A 247 18.98 7.49 -20.43
C ASP A 247 18.15 6.60 -19.48
N VAL A 248 17.90 7.11 -18.26
CA VAL A 248 17.00 6.53 -17.24
C VAL A 248 15.52 6.53 -17.65
N THR A 249 15.17 7.16 -18.78
CA THR A 249 13.80 7.37 -19.23
C THR A 249 13.69 7.32 -20.76
N ALA A 250 12.51 6.95 -21.26
CA ALA A 250 12.12 7.11 -22.66
C ALA A 250 11.42 8.45 -22.95
N TYR A 251 10.99 9.20 -21.91
CA TYR A 251 10.49 10.57 -22.05
C TYR A 251 11.66 11.50 -22.38
N THR A 252 11.59 12.15 -23.55
CA THR A 252 12.68 12.98 -24.09
C THR A 252 12.71 14.41 -23.55
N ASP A 253 11.75 14.81 -22.71
CA ASP A 253 11.66 16.16 -22.16
C ASP A 253 12.35 16.33 -20.80
N ILE A 254 12.69 15.24 -20.10
CA ILE A 254 13.44 15.29 -18.83
C ILE A 254 14.91 15.61 -19.11
N LEU A 255 15.46 16.57 -18.36
CA LEU A 255 16.84 17.04 -18.47
C LEU A 255 17.69 16.56 -17.28
N ALA A 256 19.00 16.72 -17.39
CA ALA A 256 19.89 16.66 -16.23
C ALA A 256 19.68 17.90 -15.33
N PRO A 257 19.97 17.83 -14.02
CA PRO A 257 19.97 19.02 -13.16
C PRO A 257 20.96 20.08 -13.64
N ASP A 258 20.51 21.34 -13.73
CA ASP A 258 21.36 22.49 -14.08
C ASP A 258 22.32 22.89 -12.94
N GLU A 259 22.02 22.49 -11.71
CA GLU A 259 22.79 22.75 -10.48
C GLU A 259 23.38 21.46 -9.89
N GLY A 260 24.41 21.57 -9.05
CA GLY A 260 24.93 20.45 -8.26
C GLY A 260 23.88 19.94 -7.27
N VAL A 261 23.54 18.66 -7.32
CA VAL A 261 22.62 18.05 -6.34
C VAL A 261 23.33 17.88 -4.99
N LEU A 262 22.58 17.91 -3.89
CA LEU A 262 23.07 17.55 -2.55
C LEU A 262 23.65 16.12 -2.57
N LYS A 263 24.77 15.91 -1.89
CA LYS A 263 25.44 14.60 -1.83
C LYS A 263 25.91 14.26 -0.42
N ALA A 264 25.87 12.97 -0.11
CA ALA A 264 26.56 12.35 1.02
C ALA A 264 27.89 11.75 0.55
N ALA A 265 28.85 11.62 1.47
CA ALA A 265 30.01 10.77 1.25
C ALA A 265 29.65 9.32 1.57
N VAL A 266 29.77 8.43 0.60
CA VAL A 266 29.62 6.97 0.80
C VAL A 266 31.01 6.35 0.85
N VAL A 267 31.25 5.45 1.79
CA VAL A 267 32.48 4.64 1.84
C VAL A 267 32.10 3.18 2.02
N ARG A 268 32.62 2.30 1.16
CA ARG A 268 32.40 0.85 1.24
C ARG A 268 33.75 0.14 1.33
N ALA A 269 33.89 -0.85 2.21
CA ALA A 269 35.16 -1.53 2.43
C ALA A 269 35.03 -3.04 2.67
N ILE A 270 36.05 -3.78 2.24
CA ILE A 270 36.29 -5.20 2.59
C ILE A 270 37.68 -5.39 3.17
N ALA A 271 37.85 -6.43 3.98
CA ALA A 271 39.14 -6.97 4.34
C ALA A 271 39.40 -8.28 3.57
N VAL A 272 40.62 -8.47 3.09
CA VAL A 272 41.04 -9.66 2.32
C VAL A 272 42.18 -10.37 3.04
N ASP A 273 42.04 -11.68 3.29
CA ASP A 273 43.02 -12.48 4.01
C ASP A 273 44.21 -12.95 3.14
N ALA A 274 45.19 -13.61 3.77
CA ALA A 274 46.36 -14.17 3.10
C ALA A 274 46.05 -15.33 2.13
N GLN A 275 44.81 -15.81 2.08
CA GLN A 275 44.31 -16.83 1.16
C GLN A 275 43.52 -16.20 -0.01
N GLY A 276 43.30 -14.88 -0.01
CA GLY A 276 42.54 -14.16 -1.01
C GLY A 276 41.02 -14.18 -0.79
N ARG A 277 40.55 -14.60 0.40
CA ARG A 277 39.13 -14.56 0.77
C ARG A 277 38.78 -13.16 1.28
N ALA A 278 37.59 -12.66 0.94
CA ALA A 278 37.11 -11.34 1.35
C ALA A 278 36.09 -11.44 2.50
N SER A 279 35.97 -10.38 3.31
CA SER A 279 34.85 -10.17 4.21
C SER A 279 33.56 -9.83 3.44
N SER A 280 32.43 -9.76 4.15
CA SER A 280 31.29 -8.99 3.68
C SER A 280 31.67 -7.51 3.52
N ILE A 281 30.92 -6.78 2.68
CA ILE A 281 31.14 -5.35 2.42
C ILE A 281 30.53 -4.55 3.56
N VAL A 282 31.34 -3.78 4.28
CA VAL A 282 30.83 -2.77 5.21
C VAL A 282 30.58 -1.48 4.43
N THR A 283 29.35 -0.96 4.50
CA THR A 283 28.94 0.31 3.88
C THR A 283 28.66 1.34 4.98
N LYS A 284 29.08 2.60 4.77
CA LYS A 284 28.75 3.74 5.63
C LYS A 284 28.42 4.98 4.80
N THR A 285 27.40 5.73 5.18
CA THR A 285 26.96 6.98 4.55
C THR A 285 27.09 8.17 5.52
N TYR A 286 27.75 9.24 5.08
CA TYR A 286 28.00 10.44 5.86
C TYR A 286 27.41 11.68 5.18
N PHE A 287 26.38 12.26 5.80
CA PHE A 287 25.76 13.50 5.35
C PHE A 287 26.48 14.68 5.99
N ILE A 288 27.32 15.37 5.21
CA ILE A 288 28.20 16.44 5.72
C ILE A 288 27.66 17.82 5.32
N GLY A 289 27.80 18.80 6.21
CA GLY A 289 27.57 20.21 5.93
C GLY A 289 26.16 20.70 6.24
N SER A 290 26.04 22.00 6.55
CA SER A 290 24.79 22.62 7.02
C SER A 290 23.61 22.41 6.07
N ALA A 291 23.83 22.42 4.75
CA ALA A 291 22.76 22.22 3.77
C ALA A 291 22.11 20.82 3.84
N ASN A 292 22.88 19.76 4.15
CA ASN A 292 22.33 18.43 4.39
C ASN A 292 21.66 18.37 5.78
N VAL A 293 22.32 18.94 6.78
CA VAL A 293 21.89 18.95 8.19
C VAL A 293 20.55 19.68 8.38
N GLU A 294 20.46 20.96 8.01
CA GLU A 294 19.32 21.82 8.27
C GLU A 294 18.05 21.36 7.53
N ARG A 295 18.21 20.75 6.35
CA ARG A 295 17.09 20.31 5.51
C ARG A 295 16.50 18.97 5.92
N TYR A 296 17.34 18.00 6.27
CA TYR A 296 16.93 16.59 6.34
C TYR A 296 17.32 15.85 7.64
N ARG A 297 18.10 16.43 8.58
CA ARG A 297 18.48 15.75 9.85
C ARG A 297 17.25 15.25 10.61
N ASN A 298 16.15 16.01 10.60
CA ASN A 298 14.92 15.71 11.35
C ASN A 298 13.85 15.01 10.48
N MET A 299 14.25 14.36 9.40
CA MET A 299 13.38 13.54 8.56
C MET A 299 13.86 12.08 8.55
N LYS A 300 12.98 11.18 8.09
CA LYS A 300 13.37 9.83 7.67
C LYS A 300 14.14 9.93 6.35
N VAL A 301 15.42 9.59 6.36
CA VAL A 301 16.30 9.62 5.17
C VAL A 301 16.76 8.21 4.86
N ILE A 302 16.80 7.84 3.58
CA ILE A 302 17.20 6.52 3.11
C ILE A 302 18.42 6.70 2.20
N SER A 303 19.54 6.10 2.58
CA SER A 303 20.67 5.88 1.67
C SER A 303 20.52 4.48 1.07
N LEU A 304 20.37 4.41 -0.24
CA LEU A 304 20.36 3.15 -0.98
C LEU A 304 21.65 3.06 -1.79
N VAL A 305 22.53 2.14 -1.39
CA VAL A 305 23.89 2.02 -1.93
C VAL A 305 24.07 0.66 -2.58
N THR A 306 24.55 0.63 -3.82
CA THR A 306 24.73 -0.59 -4.60
C THR A 306 25.93 -0.44 -5.51
N ASP A 307 26.49 -1.54 -6.02
CA ASP A 307 27.32 -1.39 -7.21
C ASP A 307 26.52 -0.69 -8.32
N PRO A 308 27.02 0.41 -8.92
CA PRO A 308 26.26 1.21 -9.87
C PRO A 308 25.83 0.45 -11.13
N SER A 309 26.53 -0.65 -11.47
CA SER A 309 26.13 -1.51 -12.59
C SER A 309 24.77 -2.19 -12.34
N ASN A 310 24.33 -2.37 -11.10
CA ASN A 310 23.01 -2.93 -10.81
C ASN A 310 21.86 -2.00 -11.23
N LEU A 311 22.08 -0.68 -11.20
CA LEU A 311 21.10 0.33 -11.62
C LEU A 311 21.32 0.78 -13.07
N PHE A 312 22.58 0.99 -13.47
CA PHE A 312 22.94 1.84 -14.61
C PHE A 312 23.76 1.15 -15.71
N ASP A 313 23.99 -0.17 -15.62
CA ASP A 313 24.58 -0.97 -16.70
C ASP A 313 23.60 -1.18 -17.88
N TYR A 314 24.16 -1.34 -19.07
CA TYR A 314 23.40 -1.57 -20.30
C TYR A 314 22.68 -2.93 -20.31
N GLU A 315 23.32 -4.01 -19.84
CA GLU A 315 22.77 -5.37 -19.88
C GLU A 315 21.84 -5.64 -18.69
N LYS A 316 22.28 -5.35 -17.46
CA LYS A 316 21.56 -5.71 -16.21
C LYS A 316 20.96 -4.54 -15.41
N GLY A 317 21.26 -3.29 -15.76
CA GLY A 317 20.91 -2.11 -14.97
C GLY A 317 19.39 -1.88 -14.90
N ILE A 318 18.80 -1.96 -13.70
CA ILE A 318 17.34 -1.91 -13.51
C ILE A 318 16.71 -0.51 -13.64
N TYR A 319 17.53 0.53 -13.80
CA TYR A 319 17.07 1.93 -13.81
C TYR A 319 17.14 2.59 -15.20
N VAL A 320 17.86 1.99 -16.15
CA VAL A 320 18.09 2.55 -17.50
C VAL A 320 17.16 1.98 -18.57
N LYS A 321 17.10 2.64 -19.73
CA LYS A 321 16.52 2.04 -20.95
C LYS A 321 17.20 0.71 -21.28
N GLY A 322 18.53 0.76 -21.41
CA GLY A 322 19.41 -0.38 -21.59
C GLY A 322 19.09 -1.25 -22.81
N LYS A 323 19.68 -2.44 -22.81
CA LYS A 323 19.61 -3.46 -23.87
C LYS A 323 18.19 -3.76 -24.33
N VAL A 324 17.23 -3.91 -23.41
CA VAL A 324 15.86 -4.32 -23.78
C VAL A 324 15.19 -3.26 -24.66
N TYR A 325 15.48 -1.97 -24.43
CA TYR A 325 14.96 -0.88 -25.25
C TYR A 325 15.55 -0.92 -26.67
N ASP A 326 16.87 -1.02 -26.77
CA ASP A 326 17.58 -1.03 -28.06
C ASP A 326 17.28 -2.31 -28.87
N GLN A 327 17.10 -3.46 -28.21
CA GLN A 327 16.75 -4.74 -28.85
C GLN A 327 15.27 -4.86 -29.23
N GLY A 328 14.36 -4.21 -28.50
CA GLY A 328 12.94 -4.14 -28.88
C GLY A 328 12.72 -3.31 -30.14
N GLY A 329 13.56 -2.29 -30.35
CA GLY A 329 13.45 -1.33 -31.45
C GLY A 329 12.27 -0.37 -31.28
N ASN A 330 12.29 0.74 -32.04
CA ASN A 330 11.20 1.73 -32.04
C ASN A 330 9.97 1.25 -32.85
N GLY A 331 9.51 0.01 -32.64
CA GLY A 331 8.42 -0.63 -33.38
C GLY A 331 7.48 -1.44 -32.49
N MET A 332 6.16 -1.37 -32.76
CA MET A 332 5.14 -2.04 -31.94
C MET A 332 5.20 -3.58 -32.06
N GLY A 333 5.81 -4.23 -31.07
CA GLY A 333 5.92 -5.70 -30.97
C GLY A 333 4.67 -6.46 -30.52
N TRP A 334 3.46 -6.02 -30.87
CA TRP A 334 2.21 -6.73 -30.53
C TRP A 334 1.97 -7.96 -31.43
N GLY A 335 2.90 -8.92 -31.39
CA GLY A 335 2.71 -10.26 -31.95
C GLY A 335 1.95 -11.15 -30.97
N MET A 336 0.71 -11.53 -31.30
CA MET A 336 -0.11 -12.42 -30.45
C MET A 336 0.54 -13.82 -30.31
N PRO A 337 0.86 -14.29 -29.09
CA PRO A 337 1.30 -15.66 -28.87
C PRO A 337 0.09 -16.60 -28.96
N GLY A 338 -0.13 -17.22 -30.13
CA GLY A 338 -1.25 -18.16 -30.31
C GLY A 338 -1.47 -18.73 -31.70
N MET A 339 -0.99 -18.09 -32.78
CA MET A 339 -1.15 -18.63 -34.15
C MET A 339 0.16 -19.20 -34.71
N GLY A 340 0.46 -20.44 -34.35
CA GLY A 340 1.48 -21.23 -35.02
C GLY A 340 1.02 -21.66 -36.42
N GLN A 341 1.43 -20.93 -37.47
CA GLN A 341 1.24 -21.40 -38.85
C GLN A 341 2.22 -22.54 -39.18
N GLN A 342 1.87 -23.77 -38.77
CA GLN A 342 2.48 -24.97 -39.35
C GLN A 342 1.88 -25.26 -40.74
N GLN A 343 2.46 -24.65 -41.78
CA GLN A 343 2.39 -25.08 -43.18
C GLN A 343 3.42 -24.28 -44.00
N GLY A 344 4.38 -24.87 -44.71
CA GLY A 344 4.74 -26.30 -44.80
C GLY A 344 6.05 -26.47 -45.60
N GLN A 345 6.66 -27.65 -45.59
CA GLN A 345 7.92 -27.90 -46.32
C GLN A 345 7.69 -28.10 -47.83
N GLN A 346 8.29 -27.21 -48.63
CA GLN A 346 8.69 -27.33 -50.05
C GLN A 346 9.45 -26.03 -50.40
N GLY A 347 10.35 -25.96 -51.37
CA GLY A 347 10.89 -26.93 -52.34
C GLY A 347 12.06 -26.25 -53.09
N GLN A 348 12.78 -26.98 -53.94
CA GLN A 348 13.99 -26.43 -54.59
C GLN A 348 13.70 -25.60 -55.87
N GLN A 349 14.65 -24.70 -56.18
CA GLN A 349 15.02 -24.21 -57.53
C GLN A 349 14.04 -23.31 -58.33
N GLY A 350 14.45 -22.04 -58.49
CA GLY A 350 14.65 -21.41 -59.81
C GLY A 350 13.47 -20.72 -60.51
N GLY A 351 13.67 -19.44 -60.92
CA GLY A 351 12.73 -18.79 -61.85
C GLY A 351 12.79 -17.26 -61.95
N PHE A 352 13.49 -16.78 -62.98
CA PHE A 352 13.32 -15.49 -63.66
C PHE A 352 11.85 -15.09 -63.90
N ASN A 353 11.43 -13.84 -64.13
CA ASN A 353 12.04 -12.49 -64.10
C ASN A 353 10.95 -11.49 -64.57
N PHE A 354 10.96 -10.22 -64.13
CA PHE A 354 10.62 -9.11 -65.03
C PHE A 354 11.41 -7.83 -64.65
N ASN A 355 11.82 -7.09 -65.69
CA ASN A 355 12.71 -5.93 -65.61
C ASN A 355 12.02 -4.68 -66.14
N PHE A 356 12.12 -3.57 -65.42
CA PHE A 356 12.09 -2.22 -65.98
C PHE A 356 13.20 -1.38 -65.33
N GLY A 357 13.98 -0.68 -66.15
CA GLY A 357 15.21 0.01 -65.75
C GLY A 357 15.08 1.53 -65.58
N GLY A 358 16.23 2.16 -65.28
CA GLY A 358 16.36 3.52 -64.77
C GLY A 358 17.30 3.50 -63.56
N ASP A 359 18.61 3.22 -63.69
CA ASP A 359 19.61 3.96 -64.50
C ASP A 359 19.74 5.41 -63.96
N GLN A 360 20.87 5.89 -63.42
CA GLN A 360 22.28 5.55 -63.69
C GLN A 360 23.24 5.68 -62.49
N ASN A 361 24.35 4.91 -62.56
CA ASN A 361 25.75 5.17 -62.16
C ASN A 361 26.08 5.88 -60.81
N GLY A 362 27.07 5.42 -60.03
CA GLY A 362 28.01 4.28 -60.16
C GLY A 362 28.83 4.15 -58.86
N ALA A 363 29.11 2.95 -58.36
CA ALA A 363 30.25 2.09 -58.73
C ALA A 363 31.61 2.61 -58.19
N GLN A 364 32.46 1.81 -57.53
CA GLN A 364 32.44 0.34 -57.34
C GLN A 364 33.19 -0.11 -56.07
N GLN A 365 32.85 -1.28 -55.53
CA GLN A 365 33.58 -1.93 -54.43
C GLN A 365 34.81 -2.70 -54.92
N GLY A 366 35.81 -2.91 -54.06
CA GLY A 366 37.07 -3.59 -54.39
C GLY A 366 37.87 -4.11 -53.20
N ASN A 367 37.23 -4.90 -52.31
CA ASN A 367 37.94 -5.73 -51.31
C ASN A 367 38.64 -6.89 -52.06
N PRO A 368 39.76 -7.49 -51.59
CA PRO A 368 39.66 -8.39 -50.43
C PRO A 368 40.90 -8.55 -49.52
N GLN A 369 40.67 -9.28 -48.41
CA GLN A 369 41.59 -10.20 -47.71
C GLN A 369 42.69 -9.67 -46.76
N GLN A 370 42.62 -10.22 -45.53
CA GLN A 370 43.72 -10.63 -44.64
C GLN A 370 44.64 -9.53 -44.06
N GLY A 371 45.08 -9.58 -42.81
CA GLY A 371 44.76 -10.54 -41.73
C GLY A 371 45.95 -10.78 -40.80
N GLN A 372 45.78 -10.49 -39.50
CA GLN A 372 46.71 -10.78 -38.38
C GLN A 372 48.15 -10.25 -38.50
N GLN A 373 48.58 -9.40 -37.56
CA GLN A 373 49.46 -9.83 -36.45
C GLN A 373 49.63 -8.73 -35.39
N GLN A 374 50.07 -9.15 -34.20
CA GLN A 374 50.36 -8.29 -33.04
C GLN A 374 51.81 -7.76 -33.13
N GLY A 375 52.11 -6.60 -32.53
CA GLY A 375 53.49 -6.09 -32.52
C GLY A 375 53.70 -4.70 -31.92
N ASN A 376 53.38 -4.49 -30.63
CA ASN A 376 53.97 -3.39 -29.86
C ASN A 376 55.45 -3.77 -29.56
N PRO A 377 56.43 -2.86 -29.69
CA PRO A 377 56.87 -2.18 -28.47
C PRO A 377 57.37 -0.72 -28.60
N GLN A 378 57.15 0.03 -27.51
CA GLN A 378 58.09 0.96 -26.85
C GLN A 378 58.32 2.42 -27.31
N GLN A 379 58.24 3.30 -26.29
CA GLN A 379 59.04 4.52 -26.03
C GLN A 379 58.83 5.78 -26.89
N GLY A 380 58.98 6.97 -26.28
CA GLY A 380 59.09 8.22 -27.04
C GLY A 380 59.25 9.53 -26.24
N GLY A 381 58.19 9.99 -25.56
CA GLY A 381 58.22 11.17 -24.69
C GLY A 381 58.27 12.56 -25.37
N PHE A 382 58.46 13.59 -24.53
CA PHE A 382 58.77 15.00 -24.84
C PHE A 382 57.75 15.88 -25.59
N ASN A 383 56.76 16.32 -24.81
CA ASN A 383 56.17 17.68 -24.79
C ASN A 383 57.10 18.82 -25.29
N PHE A 384 56.56 19.77 -26.06
CA PHE A 384 56.88 21.21 -25.93
C PHE A 384 55.70 22.12 -26.34
N ASN A 385 55.73 23.38 -25.89
CA ASN A 385 54.61 24.34 -25.81
C ASN A 385 54.77 25.55 -26.80
N PHE A 386 53.78 26.46 -26.77
CA PHE A 386 53.71 27.85 -27.28
C PHE A 386 53.13 28.08 -28.70
N GLY A 387 52.32 29.15 -28.86
CA GLY A 387 51.85 29.63 -30.17
C GLY A 387 50.57 30.50 -30.20
N ASP A 388 50.46 31.53 -29.36
CA ASP A 388 49.27 32.37 -29.14
C ASP A 388 48.89 33.35 -30.31
N GLN A 389 47.64 33.85 -30.30
CA GLN A 389 47.08 35.07 -30.94
C GLN A 389 46.56 35.14 -32.42
N ASN A 390 45.21 35.12 -32.52
CA ASN A 390 44.30 36.16 -33.06
C ASN A 390 44.30 36.69 -34.52
N GLY A 391 43.11 36.61 -35.15
CA GLY A 391 42.51 37.66 -36.03
C GLY A 391 42.40 37.36 -37.54
N ALA A 392 41.41 37.87 -38.31
CA ALA A 392 40.16 38.58 -37.98
C ALA A 392 39.21 38.75 -39.22
N GLN A 393 37.88 38.89 -39.01
CA GLN A 393 36.87 39.57 -39.90
C GLN A 393 36.58 38.98 -41.32
N GLN A 394 35.49 39.28 -42.09
CA GLN A 394 34.11 39.79 -41.88
C GLN A 394 33.22 39.56 -43.14
N GLY A 395 31.87 39.60 -43.01
CA GLY A 395 30.90 39.89 -44.10
C GLY A 395 29.49 39.29 -43.87
N ASN A 396 28.39 40.06 -43.72
CA ASN A 396 27.56 40.82 -44.71
C ASN A 396 26.57 39.94 -45.53
N GLN A 397 25.28 40.28 -45.78
CA GLN A 397 24.43 41.42 -45.34
C GLN A 397 22.91 41.24 -45.73
N GLN A 398 22.02 42.14 -45.24
CA GLN A 398 20.71 42.64 -45.81
C GLN A 398 19.35 41.96 -45.44
N GLN A 399 18.19 42.65 -45.47
CA GLN A 399 17.81 44.00 -44.93
C GLN A 399 16.29 44.36 -45.05
N GLY A 400 15.83 45.35 -44.24
CA GLY A 400 14.56 46.13 -44.39
C GLY A 400 13.44 45.76 -43.39
N GLY A 401 12.62 46.66 -42.81
CA GLY A 401 12.50 48.14 -42.81
C GLY A 401 11.16 48.57 -42.16
N PHE A 402 10.91 49.78 -41.63
CA PHE A 402 11.73 50.99 -41.47
C PHE A 402 11.18 51.92 -40.32
N ASN A 403 11.84 53.06 -40.08
CA ASN A 403 11.49 54.15 -39.12
C ASN A 403 10.06 54.74 -39.34
N MET A 404 9.30 55.37 -38.40
CA MET A 404 9.55 56.14 -37.15
C MET A 404 8.51 55.76 -36.06
N GLY A 405 8.37 56.32 -34.84
CA GLY A 405 8.93 57.45 -34.04
C GLY A 405 8.00 57.68 -32.82
N ASN A 406 8.19 58.49 -31.77
CA ASN A 406 9.19 59.47 -31.27
C ASN A 406 9.12 59.42 -29.70
N PHE A 407 9.68 60.23 -28.78
CA PHE A 407 10.39 61.53 -28.75
C PHE A 407 11.54 61.45 -27.69
N ASN A 408 11.77 62.44 -26.79
CA ASN A 408 12.97 62.48 -25.90
C ASN A 408 12.90 63.46 -24.68
N LEU A 409 13.94 63.38 -23.80
CA LEU A 409 14.44 64.25 -22.70
C LEU A 409 14.08 63.78 -21.26
N GLY A 410 14.97 63.70 -20.25
CA GLY A 410 16.44 63.89 -20.13
C GLY A 410 16.85 64.75 -18.89
N GLY A 411 17.96 64.57 -18.14
CA GLY A 411 19.05 63.57 -18.12
C GLY A 411 20.25 64.01 -17.20
N ALA A 412 21.36 63.23 -17.17
CA ALA A 412 22.71 63.49 -16.58
C ALA A 412 23.01 63.26 -15.07
N GLY A 413 24.26 62.84 -14.76
CA GLY A 413 24.92 62.96 -13.43
C GLY A 413 25.37 61.67 -12.70
N GLY A 414 26.66 61.56 -12.34
CA GLY A 414 27.23 60.53 -11.41
C GLY A 414 27.88 61.21 -10.17
N PRO A 415 28.84 60.60 -9.43
CA PRO A 415 29.58 59.34 -9.68
C PRO A 415 29.68 58.38 -8.46
N VAL A 416 30.53 57.35 -8.57
CA VAL A 416 30.97 56.42 -7.51
C VAL A 416 32.12 57.00 -6.67
N VAL A 417 32.31 56.51 -5.44
CA VAL A 417 33.56 56.64 -4.66
C VAL A 417 33.94 55.27 -4.08
N THR A 418 35.23 54.92 -4.12
CA THR A 418 35.84 53.74 -3.50
C THR A 418 37.18 54.12 -2.86
N SER A 419 37.43 53.60 -1.66
CA SER A 419 38.74 53.48 -0.98
C SER A 419 38.49 52.56 0.23
N ASP A 420 39.13 51.41 0.44
CA ASP A 420 40.57 51.07 0.47
C ASP A 420 41.24 51.38 1.82
N GLU A 421 42.14 50.47 2.24
CA GLU A 421 43.08 50.55 3.39
C GLU A 421 42.43 50.52 4.82
N GLU A 422 42.99 49.86 5.85
CA GLU A 422 44.16 48.95 5.97
C GLU A 422 44.10 48.12 7.30
N GLU A 423 44.85 47.02 7.38
CA GLU A 423 45.37 46.32 8.60
C GLU A 423 44.40 45.84 9.74
N ALA A 424 44.79 44.97 10.69
CA ALA A 424 45.61 43.74 10.64
C ALA A 424 45.49 42.93 11.96
N ASP A 425 45.43 41.59 11.82
CA ASP A 425 45.99 40.55 12.72
C ASP A 425 45.51 40.35 14.19
N THR A 426 45.69 39.10 14.68
CA THR A 426 45.60 38.59 16.07
C THR A 426 44.24 38.60 16.82
N ASP A 427 43.92 37.69 17.75
CA ASP A 427 44.20 36.24 17.92
C ASP A 427 43.24 35.69 19.03
N GLU A 428 43.32 34.40 19.37
CA GLU A 428 42.77 33.72 20.58
C GLU A 428 41.24 33.81 20.81
N THR A 429 40.41 32.82 20.43
CA THR A 429 40.21 31.44 20.93
C THR A 429 39.21 31.26 22.10
N VAL A 430 38.64 30.03 22.17
CA VAL A 430 37.79 29.46 23.23
C VAL A 430 36.38 30.05 23.40
N PHE A 431 35.41 29.38 22.79
CA PHE A 431 34.18 28.99 23.49
C PHE A 431 34.09 27.46 23.48
N ASP A 432 33.95 26.87 24.65
CA ASP A 432 33.54 25.48 24.85
C ASP A 432 32.20 25.47 25.61
N SER A 433 31.49 24.36 25.48
CA SER A 433 30.19 23.97 26.01
C SER A 433 29.81 24.40 27.43
N ILE A 434 28.49 24.51 27.66
CA ILE A 434 27.78 23.69 28.66
C ILE A 434 26.25 23.68 28.38
N SER A 435 25.61 22.56 28.75
CA SER A 435 24.18 22.28 28.55
C SER A 435 23.23 23.09 29.45
N LEU A 436 21.97 23.20 29.06
CA LEU A 436 20.83 23.48 29.95
C LEU A 436 19.65 22.55 29.64
N ASP A 437 19.45 21.58 30.54
CA ASP A 437 18.21 20.79 30.66
C ASP A 437 17.18 21.50 31.56
N SER A 438 15.94 21.02 31.51
CA SER A 438 14.82 21.26 32.46
C SER A 438 14.22 22.67 32.57
N ILE A 439 12.95 22.80 32.20
CA ILE A 439 11.96 23.70 32.83
C ILE A 439 10.66 22.90 32.99
N ASP A 440 10.07 22.95 34.19
CA ASP A 440 8.88 22.18 34.58
C ASP A 440 7.54 22.77 34.11
N ALA A 441 6.48 21.96 34.24
CA ALA A 441 5.09 22.37 34.06
C ALA A 441 4.57 23.26 35.22
N PRO A 442 3.58 24.14 34.98
CA PRO A 442 2.96 24.95 36.03
C PRO A 442 1.91 24.15 36.82
N GLU A 443 2.09 24.04 38.14
CA GLU A 443 1.10 23.44 39.04
C GLU A 443 0.05 24.46 39.54
N ILE A 444 -1.04 23.95 40.11
CA ILE A 444 -2.21 24.71 40.59
C ILE A 444 -1.96 25.30 41.99
N LEU A 445 -2.46 26.51 42.23
CA LEU A 445 -2.74 27.00 43.59
C LEU A 445 -4.25 27.22 43.77
N ALA A 446 -4.73 26.92 44.97
CA ALA A 446 -6.14 26.97 45.36
C ALA A 446 -6.34 27.73 46.68
N ASP A 447 -7.61 27.88 47.04
CA ASP A 447 -8.18 28.34 48.31
C ASP A 447 -8.03 29.83 48.69
N GLY A 448 -9.11 30.36 49.29
CA GLY A 448 -9.30 31.76 49.60
C GLY A 448 -10.79 32.15 49.70
N ASP A 449 -11.47 31.70 50.76
CA ASP A 449 -12.85 32.08 51.09
C ASP A 449 -13.02 33.63 51.20
N ASP A 450 -14.20 34.20 50.94
CA ASP A 450 -15.25 34.33 51.99
C ASP A 450 -16.52 35.15 51.59
N GLN A 451 -17.59 34.97 52.39
CA GLN A 451 -18.75 35.84 52.67
C GLN A 451 -19.54 36.63 51.56
N GLN A 452 -20.75 36.12 51.26
CA GLN A 452 -22.08 36.73 51.54
C GLN A 452 -22.53 38.15 51.04
N GLN A 453 -23.76 38.16 50.48
CA GLN A 453 -24.83 39.18 50.59
C GLN A 453 -24.65 40.60 49.95
N ALA A 454 -25.67 41.44 49.76
CA ALA A 454 -27.08 41.27 49.29
C ALA A 454 -27.77 42.66 49.20
N GLY A 455 -28.62 42.90 48.18
CA GLY A 455 -29.41 44.14 48.04
C GLY A 455 -28.62 45.35 47.49
N GLY A 456 -29.25 46.47 47.09
CA GLY A 456 -30.68 46.81 47.11
C GLY A 456 -31.03 47.94 46.12
N ALA A 457 -32.32 48.25 45.95
CA ALA A 457 -32.83 48.97 44.77
C ALA A 457 -32.89 50.51 44.87
N GLN A 458 -32.79 51.16 43.69
CA GLN A 458 -33.48 52.38 43.24
C GLN A 458 -33.35 53.73 43.99
N GLN A 459 -32.77 54.72 43.29
CA GLN A 459 -33.31 56.07 43.02
C GLN A 459 -32.34 56.81 42.05
N GLY A 460 -32.74 57.68 41.10
CA GLY A 460 -34.08 58.02 40.59
C GLY A 460 -34.08 59.37 39.84
N GLY A 461 -34.63 59.46 38.62
CA GLY A 461 -34.83 60.75 37.90
C GLY A 461 -35.12 60.63 36.39
N PHE A 462 -36.09 61.41 35.89
CA PHE A 462 -36.38 61.88 34.51
C PHE A 462 -35.81 61.07 33.31
N GLY A 463 -36.56 60.56 32.31
CA GLY A 463 -37.89 60.91 31.78
C GLY A 463 -37.81 62.05 30.74
N GLY A 464 -38.15 61.90 29.44
CA GLY A 464 -38.57 60.73 28.64
C GLY A 464 -38.90 61.12 27.17
N PHE A 465 -39.42 60.16 26.37
CA PHE A 465 -39.90 60.29 24.96
C PHE A 465 -38.90 60.54 23.79
N GLY A 466 -39.21 59.88 22.66
CA GLY A 466 -39.14 60.47 21.30
C GLY A 466 -37.87 60.20 20.46
N GLY A 467 -38.01 59.44 19.36
CA GLY A 467 -36.91 59.16 18.42
C GLY A 467 -36.97 59.92 17.09
N PHE A 468 -36.06 59.53 16.17
CA PHE A 468 -35.82 59.96 14.77
C PHE A 468 -34.98 61.21 14.48
N GLY A 469 -34.01 61.02 13.55
CA GLY A 469 -33.35 62.07 12.75
C GLY A 469 -31.89 62.38 13.12
N GLY A 470 -30.93 62.48 12.19
CA GLY A 470 -30.97 62.18 10.75
C GLY A 470 -29.97 62.98 9.89
N ALA A 471 -30.20 62.96 8.57
CA ALA A 471 -29.54 63.70 7.48
C ALA A 471 -28.16 63.19 6.99
N GLY A 472 -27.88 63.19 5.68
CA GLY A 472 -28.75 63.51 4.52
C GLY A 472 -27.95 63.52 3.19
N GLY A 473 -28.53 63.54 1.97
CA GLY A 473 -29.90 63.52 1.42
C GLY A 473 -29.78 63.38 -0.13
N PHE A 474 -30.77 63.32 -1.05
CA PHE A 474 -32.25 63.48 -1.15
C PHE A 474 -32.74 62.52 -2.29
N GLY A 475 -34.01 62.26 -2.66
CA GLY A 475 -35.34 62.77 -2.25
C GLY A 475 -36.00 63.69 -3.31
N GLY A 476 -37.04 63.34 -4.09
CA GLY A 476 -37.87 62.12 -4.23
C GLY A 476 -38.50 62.07 -5.65
N PHE A 477 -39.80 61.80 -5.91
CA PHE A 477 -40.95 61.44 -5.05
C PHE A 477 -42.18 61.00 -5.91
N GLY A 478 -42.94 59.97 -5.51
CA GLY A 478 -44.26 59.56 -6.10
C GLY A 478 -44.22 58.61 -7.33
N GLY A 479 -45.28 57.86 -7.69
CA GLY A 479 -46.56 57.59 -7.00
C GLY A 479 -47.64 56.82 -7.82
N GLN A 480 -48.42 55.94 -7.16
CA GLN A 480 -49.69 55.29 -7.59
C GLN A 480 -49.69 54.19 -8.70
N GLN A 481 -50.90 53.72 -9.07
CA GLN A 481 -51.25 52.38 -9.61
C GLN A 481 -51.87 52.41 -11.03
N GLN A 482 -52.03 51.21 -11.62
CA GLN A 482 -52.91 50.83 -12.76
C GLN A 482 -52.57 51.37 -14.16
N GLY A 483 -52.85 50.55 -15.18
CA GLY A 483 -52.81 50.93 -16.60
C GLY A 483 -52.60 49.75 -17.55
N ASP A 484 -53.65 49.31 -18.22
CA ASP A 484 -53.59 48.34 -19.33
C ASP A 484 -53.25 49.01 -20.67
N GLY A 485 -52.62 48.23 -21.56
CA GLY A 485 -52.55 48.45 -23.01
C GLY A 485 -51.46 49.42 -23.52
N ALA A 486 -51.18 49.49 -24.82
CA ALA A 486 -51.39 48.59 -25.95
C ALA A 486 -50.90 49.29 -27.24
N ALA A 487 -50.07 48.59 -28.02
CA ALA A 487 -49.94 48.65 -29.49
C ALA A 487 -49.34 49.88 -30.23
N ALA A 488 -48.77 49.55 -31.40
CA ALA A 488 -48.30 50.39 -32.52
C ALA A 488 -47.13 51.38 -32.27
N GLY A 489 -46.14 51.52 -33.17
CA GLY A 489 -45.84 50.84 -34.45
C GLY A 489 -44.78 51.66 -35.24
N GLY A 490 -44.03 51.15 -36.21
CA GLY A 490 -43.88 49.78 -36.76
C GLY A 490 -43.00 49.81 -38.04
N GLN A 491 -42.85 48.67 -38.74
CA GLN A 491 -42.47 48.54 -40.19
C GLN A 491 -41.03 48.98 -40.63
N GLU A 492 -40.28 48.34 -41.54
CA GLU A 492 -40.39 47.13 -42.42
C GLU A 492 -39.00 46.43 -42.53
N GLY A 493 -38.78 45.20 -43.05
CA GLY A 493 -39.65 44.15 -43.60
C GLY A 493 -38.84 43.01 -44.30
N GLY A 494 -39.47 41.85 -44.56
CA GLY A 494 -38.91 40.68 -45.31
C GLY A 494 -38.12 39.66 -44.44
N ALA A 495 -38.49 38.38 -44.19
CA ALA A 495 -39.21 37.30 -44.88
C ALA A 495 -38.35 36.47 -45.87
N GLY A 496 -38.31 35.13 -45.86
CA GLY A 496 -38.95 34.08 -45.02
C GLY A 496 -38.35 32.68 -45.35
N GLY A 497 -38.83 31.51 -44.90
CA GLY A 497 -39.93 31.14 -43.97
C GLY A 497 -40.24 29.62 -44.00
N PHE A 498 -41.11 29.13 -43.08
CA PHE A 498 -41.67 27.75 -42.95
C PHE A 498 -40.71 26.58 -42.63
N GLY A 499 -41.08 25.50 -41.92
CA GLY A 499 -42.34 25.09 -41.24
C GLY A 499 -42.48 23.53 -41.24
N GLY A 500 -43.22 22.82 -40.35
CA GLY A 500 -44.01 23.16 -39.16
C GLY A 500 -44.90 21.96 -38.70
N PHE A 501 -45.54 22.04 -37.50
CA PHE A 501 -46.50 21.07 -36.89
C PHE A 501 -45.94 19.71 -36.39
N GLY A 502 -46.53 19.01 -35.39
CA GLY A 502 -47.60 19.38 -34.43
C GLY A 502 -48.59 18.24 -34.08
N GLY A 503 -49.15 18.19 -32.86
CA GLY A 503 -50.27 17.29 -32.47
C GLY A 503 -50.19 16.70 -31.04
N ALA A 504 -51.32 16.37 -30.41
CA ALA A 504 -51.40 15.83 -29.03
C ALA A 504 -52.71 15.04 -28.73
N GLY A 505 -52.74 14.30 -27.61
CA GLY A 505 -53.89 13.52 -27.10
C GLY A 505 -53.74 11.98 -27.28
N GLY A 506 -54.39 11.10 -26.50
CA GLY A 506 -55.29 11.29 -25.35
C GLY A 506 -55.72 9.95 -24.69
N PHE A 507 -56.35 10.03 -23.50
CA PHE A 507 -56.73 8.94 -22.58
C PHE A 507 -57.39 7.64 -23.13
N GLY A 508 -56.96 6.48 -22.59
CA GLY A 508 -57.84 5.55 -21.85
C GLY A 508 -58.36 4.25 -22.50
N GLY A 509 -58.59 3.19 -21.70
CA GLY A 509 -59.52 2.09 -22.03
C GLY A 509 -59.08 0.64 -21.71
N PHE A 510 -59.83 -0.05 -20.85
CA PHE A 510 -59.68 -1.47 -20.48
C PHE A 510 -60.10 -2.49 -21.58
N GLY A 511 -59.43 -3.66 -21.61
CA GLY A 511 -60.09 -4.98 -21.56
C GLY A 511 -60.25 -5.80 -22.87
N GLY A 512 -60.38 -7.13 -22.72
CA GLY A 512 -60.96 -8.02 -23.76
C GLY A 512 -60.17 -9.29 -24.12
N GLN A 513 -60.61 -10.44 -23.60
CA GLN A 513 -60.08 -11.80 -23.80
C GLN A 513 -60.24 -12.43 -25.22
N GLN A 514 -59.47 -13.52 -25.41
CA GLN A 514 -59.82 -14.80 -26.10
C GLN A 514 -59.76 -14.96 -27.65
N GLN A 515 -59.14 -16.09 -28.03
CA GLN A 515 -59.46 -17.10 -29.07
C GLN A 515 -59.86 -16.66 -30.51
N GLY A 516 -59.48 -17.38 -31.56
CA GLY A 516 -58.71 -18.63 -31.68
C GLY A 516 -58.88 -19.26 -33.08
N ASP A 517 -58.02 -20.23 -33.44
CA ASP A 517 -58.07 -21.10 -34.64
C ASP A 517 -58.05 -20.39 -36.03
N GLY A 518 -57.63 -21.03 -37.14
CA GLY A 518 -56.96 -22.32 -37.32
C GLY A 518 -56.89 -22.77 -38.79
N ALA A 519 -55.86 -23.56 -39.12
CA ALA A 519 -55.73 -24.49 -40.27
C ALA A 519 -55.76 -24.02 -41.75
N ALA A 520 -54.74 -24.51 -42.50
CA ALA A 520 -54.81 -25.12 -43.85
C ALA A 520 -55.05 -24.25 -45.13
N ALA A 521 -54.57 -24.63 -46.33
CA ALA A 521 -53.48 -25.53 -46.77
C ALA A 521 -53.25 -25.46 -48.31
N GLY A 522 -52.09 -25.94 -48.82
CA GLY A 522 -51.99 -26.68 -50.10
C GLY A 522 -51.20 -26.08 -51.30
N GLY A 523 -50.40 -26.94 -51.97
CA GLY A 523 -49.78 -26.75 -53.31
C GLY A 523 -48.32 -26.22 -53.30
N GLN A 524 -47.26 -26.91 -53.76
CA GLN A 524 -46.89 -27.42 -55.12
C GLN A 524 -46.66 -26.29 -56.15
N GLU A 525 -45.56 -26.18 -56.92
CA GLU A 525 -44.32 -26.97 -57.19
C GLU A 525 -43.18 -25.97 -57.61
N GLY A 526 -41.88 -26.27 -57.74
CA GLY A 526 -41.07 -27.48 -57.51
C GLY A 526 -39.65 -27.39 -58.15
N GLY A 527 -38.65 -28.13 -57.62
CA GLY A 527 -37.31 -28.35 -58.22
C GLY A 527 -36.20 -27.30 -57.93
N ALA A 528 -34.89 -27.63 -57.97
CA ALA A 528 -34.21 -28.93 -58.06
C ALA A 528 -32.70 -28.86 -57.67
N GLY A 529 -32.14 -29.95 -57.10
CA GLY A 529 -30.69 -30.18 -56.82
C GLY A 529 -30.19 -29.67 -55.45
N GLY A 530 -29.50 -30.44 -54.58
CA GLY A 530 -28.98 -31.82 -54.66
C GLY A 530 -27.64 -31.90 -55.41
N PHE A 531 -26.56 -32.56 -54.95
CA PHE A 531 -26.31 -33.62 -53.94
C PHE A 531 -24.96 -33.34 -53.19
N GLY A 532 -24.49 -34.07 -52.14
CA GLY A 532 -25.09 -35.14 -51.34
C GLY A 532 -24.15 -36.36 -51.06
N GLY A 533 -23.61 -36.49 -49.83
CA GLY A 533 -22.91 -37.71 -49.32
C GLY A 533 -21.39 -37.84 -49.61
N PHE A 534 -20.64 -38.80 -49.04
CA PHE A 534 -20.97 -39.84 -48.03
C PHE A 534 -19.71 -40.51 -47.43
N GLY A 535 -19.69 -40.79 -46.10
CA GLY A 535 -18.81 -41.78 -45.42
C GLY A 535 -17.32 -41.41 -45.16
N GLY A 536 -16.60 -42.05 -44.22
CA GLY A 536 -16.99 -43.02 -43.18
C GLY A 536 -15.80 -43.79 -42.53
N ALA A 537 -15.98 -44.29 -41.29
CA ALA A 537 -14.99 -45.00 -40.42
C ALA A 537 -13.72 -44.19 -40.04
N GLY A 538 -12.96 -44.43 -38.96
CA GLY A 538 -12.92 -45.39 -37.82
C GLY A 538 -11.56 -45.16 -37.07
N GLY A 539 -11.24 -45.62 -35.85
CA GLY A 539 -11.88 -46.49 -34.86
C GLY A 539 -11.18 -46.39 -33.47
N PHE A 540 -11.30 -47.41 -32.61
CA PHE A 540 -10.99 -47.39 -31.16
C PHE A 540 -9.53 -47.61 -30.71
N GLY A 541 -9.19 -47.12 -29.49
CA GLY A 541 -8.12 -47.61 -28.60
C GLY A 541 -7.20 -46.51 -28.03
N GLY A 542 -6.75 -46.53 -26.76
CA GLY A 542 -6.99 -47.43 -25.63
C GLY A 542 -6.19 -46.99 -24.37
N PHE A 543 -6.63 -47.36 -23.16
CA PHE A 543 -6.07 -46.88 -21.87
C PHE A 543 -4.91 -47.71 -21.28
N GLY A 544 -4.07 -47.08 -20.44
CA GLY A 544 -3.10 -47.71 -19.51
C GLY A 544 -1.63 -47.30 -19.74
N GLY A 545 -0.78 -47.07 -18.72
CA GLY A 545 -0.97 -47.14 -17.27
C GLY A 545 0.23 -46.50 -16.51
N GLN A 546 0.18 -46.48 -15.17
CA GLN A 546 1.13 -45.74 -14.31
C GLN A 546 2.53 -46.38 -14.17
N GLN A 547 3.58 -45.56 -13.98
CA GLN A 547 4.63 -45.82 -12.98
C GLN A 547 5.39 -44.53 -12.56
N GLN A 548 6.23 -44.64 -11.52
CA GLN A 548 6.80 -43.53 -10.75
C GLN A 548 8.07 -42.91 -11.37
N GLY A 549 8.38 -41.68 -10.95
CA GLY A 549 9.70 -41.05 -11.05
C GLY A 549 9.75 -39.75 -10.26
N ASP A 550 10.69 -39.63 -9.32
CA ASP A 550 10.90 -38.41 -8.53
C ASP A 550 11.63 -37.33 -9.36
N GLY A 551 11.31 -36.04 -9.17
CA GLY A 551 12.10 -34.97 -9.76
C GLY A 551 11.49 -33.57 -9.67
N ALA A 552 12.28 -32.64 -9.11
CA ALA A 552 12.17 -31.17 -9.22
C ALA A 552 10.81 -30.48 -8.97
N ALA A 553 10.74 -29.69 -7.90
CA ALA A 553 9.77 -28.60 -7.81
C ALA A 553 10.10 -27.54 -8.89
N ALA A 554 9.29 -27.47 -9.94
CA ALA A 554 9.39 -26.43 -10.95
C ALA A 554 8.82 -25.11 -10.41
N GLY A 555 9.47 -23.99 -10.73
CA GLY A 555 9.02 -22.66 -10.28
C GLY A 555 7.65 -22.30 -10.85
N GLY A 556 6.81 -21.69 -10.02
CA GLY A 556 5.55 -21.10 -10.46
C GLY A 556 5.79 -19.99 -11.48
N GLN A 557 5.09 -20.04 -12.60
CA GLN A 557 5.20 -19.06 -13.67
C GLN A 557 4.37 -17.83 -13.29
N GLU A 558 5.01 -16.80 -12.71
CA GLU A 558 4.32 -15.56 -12.25
C GLU A 558 3.42 -14.97 -13.34
N GLY A 559 2.25 -14.45 -12.91
CA GLY A 559 1.13 -14.09 -13.78
C GLY A 559 1.48 -13.18 -14.96
N GLY A 560 0.93 -13.53 -16.13
CA GLY A 560 1.12 -12.80 -17.38
C GLY A 560 0.62 -11.34 -17.34
N ALA A 561 1.01 -10.56 -18.34
CA ALA A 561 0.74 -9.12 -18.38
C ALA A 561 -0.76 -8.78 -18.24
N GLY A 562 -1.10 -7.99 -17.21
CA GLY A 562 -2.36 -7.26 -17.16
C GLY A 562 -2.51 -6.41 -18.43
N GLY A 563 -3.55 -6.69 -19.20
CA GLY A 563 -3.69 -6.18 -20.56
C GLY A 563 -3.93 -4.68 -20.60
N PHE A 564 -3.03 -3.93 -21.26
CA PHE A 564 -3.29 -2.55 -21.64
C PHE A 564 -4.53 -2.50 -22.54
N GLY A 565 -5.56 -1.74 -22.12
CA GLY A 565 -6.70 -1.43 -22.96
C GLY A 565 -6.25 -0.73 -24.24
N GLY A 566 -6.55 -1.34 -25.39
CA GLY A 566 -6.00 -0.89 -26.67
C GLY A 566 -6.52 0.49 -27.10
N PHE A 567 -5.63 1.47 -27.23
CA PHE A 567 -5.92 2.73 -27.89
C PHE A 567 -6.13 2.52 -29.40
N GLY A 568 -7.39 2.33 -29.81
CA GLY A 568 -7.75 2.12 -31.21
C GLY A 568 -9.25 2.34 -31.46
N GLY A 569 -9.64 3.58 -31.80
CA GLY A 569 -11.02 3.94 -32.09
C GLY A 569 -11.14 5.30 -32.79
N ALA A 570 -11.15 5.29 -34.12
CA ALA A 570 -11.32 6.51 -34.93
C ALA A 570 -12.81 6.74 -35.27
N GLY A 571 -13.29 7.98 -35.17
CA GLY A 571 -14.60 8.38 -35.72
C GLY A 571 -15.33 9.48 -34.96
N GLY A 572 -14.99 10.75 -35.21
CA GLY A 572 -15.67 11.91 -34.60
C GLY A 572 -14.93 13.23 -34.82
N ALA A 573 -14.95 13.76 -36.05
CA ALA A 573 -14.14 14.92 -36.40
C ALA A 573 -14.62 16.22 -35.71
N GLY A 574 -13.75 16.81 -34.87
CA GLY A 574 -14.12 17.95 -34.02
C GLY A 574 -12.97 18.83 -33.51
N GLY A 575 -11.83 18.91 -34.21
CA GLY A 575 -10.82 19.96 -33.96
C GLY A 575 -9.54 19.59 -33.20
N PHE A 576 -9.01 18.37 -33.34
CA PHE A 576 -7.64 18.05 -32.86
C PHE A 576 -6.56 18.74 -33.71
N GLY A 577 -6.23 19.99 -33.35
CA GLY A 577 -5.19 20.82 -33.96
C GLY A 577 -3.84 20.72 -33.27
N GLY A 578 -3.32 19.51 -33.04
CA GLY A 578 -2.02 19.27 -32.42
C GLY A 578 -1.45 17.91 -32.83
N GLY A 579 -0.17 17.87 -33.22
CA GLY A 579 0.48 16.65 -33.68
C GLY A 579 0.97 15.78 -32.50
N PHE A 580 0.51 14.53 -32.44
CA PHE A 580 1.02 13.54 -31.49
C PHE A 580 2.50 13.24 -31.75
N ASN A 581 3.34 13.26 -30.71
CA ASN A 581 4.77 12.95 -30.82
C ASN A 581 5.07 11.53 -30.33
N MET A 582 6.07 10.87 -30.92
CA MET A 582 6.44 9.50 -30.53
C MET A 582 6.89 9.37 -29.06
N GLY A 583 7.41 10.45 -28.47
CA GLY A 583 7.79 10.48 -27.04
C GLY A 583 6.62 10.36 -26.07
N ASP A 584 5.37 10.60 -26.53
CA ASP A 584 4.20 10.60 -25.67
C ASP A 584 3.70 9.17 -25.34
N MET A 585 4.29 8.12 -25.96
CA MET A 585 4.08 6.70 -25.65
C MET A 585 5.25 6.03 -24.90
N ALA A 586 6.14 6.82 -24.29
CA ALA A 586 7.32 6.32 -23.55
C ALA A 586 7.03 5.27 -22.46
N PHE A 587 5.80 5.23 -21.91
CA PHE A 587 5.34 4.22 -20.96
C PHE A 587 5.03 2.84 -21.58
N MET A 588 4.88 2.77 -22.91
CA MET A 588 4.62 1.54 -23.67
C MET A 588 5.92 0.87 -24.17
N SER A 589 7.02 1.61 -24.20
CA SER A 589 8.35 1.08 -24.54
C SER A 589 8.76 -0.01 -23.57
N GLN A 590 9.34 -1.09 -24.09
CA GLN A 590 10.08 -2.05 -23.27
C GLN A 590 11.49 -1.50 -22.98
N ALA A 591 11.99 -1.76 -21.78
CA ALA A 591 13.30 -1.36 -21.30
C ALA A 591 13.71 -2.25 -20.11
N ASN A 592 14.98 -2.16 -19.69
CA ASN A 592 15.47 -2.84 -18.49
C ASN A 592 14.63 -2.45 -17.25
N TYR A 593 14.23 -1.18 -17.12
CA TYR A 593 13.37 -0.72 -16.02
C TYR A 593 11.94 -1.30 -16.01
N ASN A 594 11.47 -1.89 -17.13
CA ASN A 594 10.16 -2.54 -17.22
C ASN A 594 10.16 -4.01 -16.76
N GLN A 595 11.31 -4.61 -16.49
CA GLN A 595 11.41 -6.07 -16.26
C GLN A 595 10.89 -6.50 -14.88
N LYS A 596 10.74 -7.81 -14.68
CA LYS A 596 10.11 -8.46 -13.50
C LYS A 596 10.89 -9.72 -13.13
N GLY A 597 10.39 -10.51 -12.18
CA GLY A 597 11.04 -11.76 -11.73
C GLY A 597 12.27 -11.54 -10.83
N PRO A 598 12.72 -12.56 -10.09
CA PRO A 598 13.89 -12.48 -9.20
C PRO A 598 15.19 -12.17 -9.97
N GLU A 599 15.28 -12.52 -11.24
CA GLU A 599 16.44 -12.26 -12.11
C GLU A 599 16.61 -10.78 -12.48
N TRP A 600 15.60 -9.93 -12.19
CA TRP A 600 15.68 -8.46 -12.23
C TRP A 600 15.67 -7.81 -10.83
N GLU A 601 15.88 -8.59 -9.77
CA GLU A 601 16.22 -8.11 -8.44
C GLU A 601 17.74 -7.91 -8.32
N ARG A 602 18.19 -6.95 -7.51
CA ARG A 602 19.62 -6.62 -7.36
C ARG A 602 19.99 -6.48 -5.88
N PRO A 603 21.22 -6.88 -5.47
CA PRO A 603 21.69 -6.60 -4.12
C PRO A 603 21.96 -5.10 -3.95
N ALA A 604 21.65 -4.58 -2.78
CA ALA A 604 22.01 -3.24 -2.32
C ALA A 604 22.14 -3.25 -0.78
N ASN A 605 22.94 -2.34 -0.23
CA ASN A 605 22.85 -1.96 1.17
C ASN A 605 21.81 -0.85 1.34
N ILE A 606 20.98 -0.94 2.38
CA ILE A 606 20.06 0.13 2.76
C ILE A 606 20.41 0.62 4.17
N GLU A 607 20.59 1.94 4.28
CA GLU A 607 20.67 2.63 5.56
C GLU A 607 19.47 3.57 5.71
N ILE A 608 18.74 3.46 6.83
CA ILE A 608 17.63 4.36 7.18
C ILE A 608 18.09 5.22 8.35
N PHE A 609 17.89 6.52 8.25
CA PHE A 609 18.30 7.52 9.21
C PHE A 609 17.09 8.27 9.77
N GLU A 610 17.13 8.54 11.07
CA GLU A 610 16.22 9.45 11.75
C GLU A 610 16.97 10.31 12.76
N ASN A 611 16.54 11.56 12.92
CA ASN A 611 17.14 12.52 13.87
C ASN A 611 18.69 12.62 13.73
N GLY A 612 19.18 12.47 12.50
CA GLY A 612 20.59 12.51 12.12
C GLY A 612 21.41 11.22 12.32
N LYS A 613 20.80 10.11 12.77
CA LYS A 613 21.48 8.85 13.11
C LYS A 613 20.97 7.69 12.27
N SER A 614 21.85 6.77 11.87
CA SER A 614 21.44 5.50 11.27
C SER A 614 20.70 4.64 12.29
N VAL A 615 19.48 4.20 11.95
CA VAL A 615 18.61 3.36 12.80
C VAL A 615 18.38 1.97 12.22
N VAL A 616 18.59 1.80 10.90
CA VAL A 616 18.66 0.51 10.20
C VAL A 616 19.85 0.54 9.26
N SER A 617 20.66 -0.51 9.24
CA SER A 617 21.68 -0.75 8.22
C SER A 617 21.77 -2.25 7.94
N GLN A 618 21.47 -2.67 6.71
CA GLN A 618 21.57 -4.07 6.27
C GLN A 618 21.55 -4.20 4.75
N ASP A 619 21.96 -5.37 4.25
CA ASP A 619 21.84 -5.71 2.84
C ASP A 619 20.43 -6.26 2.50
N VAL A 620 19.96 -5.92 1.30
CA VAL A 620 18.59 -6.16 0.79
C VAL A 620 18.58 -6.39 -0.72
N GLY A 621 17.49 -6.98 -1.21
CA GLY A 621 17.14 -6.99 -2.63
C GLY A 621 16.35 -5.75 -3.02
N ILE A 622 16.61 -5.20 -4.21
CA ILE A 622 15.83 -4.10 -4.81
C ILE A 622 15.35 -4.43 -6.23
N ARG A 623 14.13 -3.97 -6.56
CA ARG A 623 13.52 -4.08 -7.91
C ARG A 623 12.59 -2.89 -8.16
N THR A 624 12.44 -2.42 -9.40
CA THR A 624 11.52 -1.30 -9.71
C THR A 624 10.04 -1.64 -9.44
N LYS A 625 9.25 -0.70 -8.90
CA LYS A 625 7.80 -0.84 -8.65
C LYS A 625 6.95 -0.15 -9.71
N GLY A 626 5.77 -0.73 -9.98
CA GLY A 626 4.69 -0.13 -10.77
C GLY A 626 4.54 -0.71 -12.16
N ALA A 627 3.75 -0.01 -12.99
CA ALA A 627 3.52 -0.32 -14.39
C ALA A 627 4.05 0.83 -15.27
N ALA A 628 3.18 1.74 -15.73
CA ALA A 628 3.57 2.91 -16.53
C ALA A 628 4.59 3.81 -15.82
N SER A 629 4.48 3.97 -14.50
CA SER A 629 5.38 4.77 -13.65
C SER A 629 6.85 4.33 -13.71
N ARG A 630 7.15 3.10 -14.15
CA ARG A 630 8.52 2.61 -14.35
C ARG A 630 9.26 3.38 -15.45
N ALA A 631 8.55 4.02 -16.38
CA ALA A 631 9.14 4.79 -17.47
C ALA A 631 9.58 6.22 -17.08
N TRP A 632 9.13 6.76 -15.94
CA TRP A 632 9.55 8.09 -15.48
C TRP A 632 10.99 8.11 -14.96
N ALA A 633 11.59 9.31 -14.88
CA ALA A 633 12.97 9.49 -14.44
C ALA A 633 13.17 9.24 -12.94
N GLN A 634 12.18 9.56 -12.10
CA GLN A 634 12.10 9.14 -10.69
C GLN A 634 11.26 7.87 -10.63
N LYS A 635 11.85 6.73 -10.24
CA LYS A 635 11.17 5.42 -10.20
C LYS A 635 10.93 4.98 -8.76
N SER A 636 9.83 4.27 -8.54
CA SER A 636 9.57 3.58 -7.27
C SER A 636 10.40 2.29 -7.15
N PHE A 637 10.73 1.86 -5.93
CA PHE A 637 11.39 0.58 -5.63
C PHE A 637 10.55 -0.29 -4.70
N ASN A 638 10.59 -1.61 -4.90
CA ASN A 638 10.30 -2.59 -3.85
C ASN A 638 11.63 -2.98 -3.19
N ILE A 639 11.64 -3.03 -1.87
CA ILE A 639 12.73 -3.52 -1.03
C ILE A 639 12.36 -4.91 -0.51
N PHE A 640 13.33 -5.83 -0.46
CA PHE A 640 13.14 -7.21 -0.02
C PHE A 640 14.23 -7.58 0.99
N ALA A 641 13.84 -7.94 2.21
CA ALA A 641 14.74 -8.49 3.21
C ALA A 641 14.73 -10.02 3.09
N ARG A 642 15.87 -10.63 2.76
CA ARG A 642 16.01 -12.09 2.52
C ARG A 642 17.35 -12.60 3.00
N GLN A 643 17.39 -13.88 3.35
CA GLN A 643 18.62 -14.60 3.73
C GLN A 643 19.67 -14.64 2.60
N ASP A 644 19.23 -14.52 1.34
CA ASP A 644 20.12 -14.44 0.17
C ASP A 644 20.97 -13.14 0.12
N TYR A 645 20.58 -12.11 0.89
CA TYR A 645 21.27 -10.83 0.98
C TYR A 645 21.81 -10.56 2.40
N GLY A 646 21.04 -10.90 3.44
CA GLY A 646 21.38 -10.63 4.83
C GLY A 646 20.25 -11.03 5.78
N LYS A 647 19.73 -10.09 6.58
CA LYS A 647 18.57 -10.37 7.43
C LYS A 647 17.31 -10.63 6.59
N SER A 648 16.50 -11.60 7.00
CA SER A 648 15.19 -11.93 6.41
C SER A 648 14.05 -10.97 6.75
N SER A 649 14.35 -9.90 7.49
CA SER A 649 13.42 -8.84 7.83
C SER A 649 14.17 -7.53 8.09
N VAL A 650 13.47 -6.40 8.01
CA VAL A 650 13.87 -5.15 8.65
C VAL A 650 13.08 -5.04 9.96
N GLU A 651 13.78 -4.86 11.07
CA GLU A 651 13.25 -4.84 12.43
C GLU A 651 13.22 -3.39 12.95
N TYR A 652 12.26 -2.60 12.44
CA TYR A 652 12.08 -1.19 12.78
C TYR A 652 10.62 -0.75 12.58
N ASP A 653 10.20 0.30 13.26
CA ASP A 653 8.92 0.96 13.05
C ASP A 653 9.01 1.91 11.85
N LEU A 654 8.86 1.36 10.64
CA LEU A 654 9.00 2.12 9.40
C LEU A 654 7.90 3.18 9.19
N PHE A 655 6.80 3.12 9.96
CA PHE A 655 5.56 3.86 9.71
C PHE A 655 5.09 4.69 10.92
N ASP A 656 6.02 5.07 11.80
CA ASP A 656 5.80 6.05 12.87
C ASP A 656 4.67 5.67 13.85
N GLY A 657 4.41 4.37 13.99
CA GLY A 657 3.35 3.79 14.81
C GLY A 657 2.01 3.52 14.09
N GLU A 658 1.82 3.96 12.85
CA GLU A 658 0.55 3.81 12.12
C GLU A 658 0.27 2.36 11.66
N ALA A 659 1.32 1.58 11.36
CA ALA A 659 1.18 0.17 11.02
C ALA A 659 0.88 -0.66 12.29
N THR A 660 -0.37 -1.08 12.50
CA THR A 660 -0.81 -1.74 13.74
C THR A 660 -1.61 -3.03 13.52
N LYS A 661 -1.56 -3.95 14.49
CA LYS A 661 -2.24 -5.25 14.42
C LYS A 661 -3.71 -5.13 14.81
N ALA A 662 -4.62 -5.48 13.90
CA ALA A 662 -6.08 -5.34 14.09
C ALA A 662 -6.65 -6.09 15.32
N LYS A 663 -5.91 -7.04 15.90
CA LYS A 663 -6.30 -7.77 17.11
C LYS A 663 -6.13 -6.97 18.41
N ASN A 664 -5.17 -6.04 18.48
CA ASN A 664 -4.82 -5.36 19.74
C ASN A 664 -4.12 -3.99 19.59
N ASN A 665 -4.09 -3.43 18.38
CA ASN A 665 -3.44 -2.17 18.02
C ASN A 665 -1.95 -2.08 18.40
N LYS A 666 -1.24 -3.21 18.62
CA LYS A 666 0.22 -3.17 18.76
C LYS A 666 0.83 -2.75 17.42
N VAL A 667 1.78 -1.82 17.45
CA VAL A 667 2.69 -1.51 16.32
C VAL A 667 3.30 -2.76 15.70
N ILE A 668 3.46 -2.72 14.38
CA ILE A 668 4.17 -3.69 13.54
C ILE A 668 5.58 -3.14 13.28
N ASP A 669 6.57 -3.76 13.91
CA ASP A 669 7.98 -3.37 13.92
C ASP A 669 8.88 -4.42 13.23
N THR A 670 8.35 -5.16 12.25
CA THR A 670 9.08 -6.21 11.52
C THR A 670 8.46 -6.46 10.14
N PHE A 671 9.26 -6.35 9.07
CA PHE A 671 8.80 -6.42 7.67
C PHE A 671 9.73 -7.27 6.79
N ASP A 672 9.19 -8.21 5.98
CA ASP A 672 9.98 -8.93 4.95
C ASP A 672 10.20 -8.12 3.64
N GLY A 673 9.49 -7.00 3.49
CA GLY A 673 9.70 -6.04 2.42
C GLY A 673 8.70 -4.89 2.46
N PHE A 674 9.05 -3.79 1.79
CA PHE A 674 8.25 -2.56 1.73
C PHE A 674 8.47 -1.85 0.39
N THR A 675 7.71 -0.78 0.14
CA THR A 675 7.82 0.02 -1.08
C THR A 675 8.38 1.40 -0.77
N ILE A 676 9.26 1.91 -1.62
CA ILE A 676 9.67 3.32 -1.67
C ILE A 676 8.98 3.91 -2.92
N ARG A 677 7.81 4.54 -2.73
CA ARG A 677 6.90 5.04 -3.80
C ARG A 677 7.21 6.50 -4.18
N ASN A 678 7.25 6.77 -5.48
CA ASN A 678 7.57 8.07 -6.09
C ASN A 678 6.37 9.05 -6.19
N GLY A 679 5.33 8.90 -5.37
CA GLY A 679 4.07 9.66 -5.53
C GLY A 679 3.15 9.20 -6.68
N GLY A 680 3.58 8.26 -7.54
CA GLY A 680 2.71 7.69 -8.59
C GLY A 680 2.13 8.75 -9.55
N ASN A 681 0.84 8.73 -9.87
CA ASN A 681 0.21 9.73 -10.75
C ASN A 681 0.24 11.18 -10.19
N ASP A 682 0.61 11.38 -8.92
CA ASP A 682 0.88 12.69 -8.28
C ASP A 682 2.41 13.00 -8.22
N ASN A 683 3.24 12.20 -8.91
CA ASN A 683 4.68 12.45 -9.12
C ASN A 683 4.89 13.80 -9.82
N MET A 684 5.87 14.58 -9.33
CA MET A 684 6.12 15.96 -9.75
C MET A 684 4.95 16.94 -9.55
N ALA A 685 3.89 16.53 -8.86
CA ALA A 685 2.85 17.38 -8.29
C ALA A 685 3.02 17.43 -6.76
N GLY A 686 2.01 17.03 -5.98
CA GLY A 686 2.07 17.01 -4.52
C GLY A 686 2.88 15.86 -3.93
N PHE A 687 3.08 14.76 -4.66
CA PHE A 687 3.56 13.45 -4.20
C PHE A 687 2.71 12.73 -3.13
N PHE A 688 2.08 13.45 -2.20
CA PHE A 688 1.46 12.90 -0.99
C PHE A 688 -0.01 12.47 -1.14
N ARG A 689 -0.64 12.57 -2.32
CA ARG A 689 -2.10 12.36 -2.46
C ARG A 689 -2.55 10.92 -2.10
N ASP A 690 -1.72 9.90 -2.36
CA ASP A 690 -1.97 8.51 -1.91
C ASP A 690 -1.89 8.41 -0.36
N SER A 691 -0.92 9.10 0.28
CA SER A 691 -0.79 9.16 1.75
C SER A 691 -2.01 9.83 2.41
N VAL A 692 -2.48 10.96 1.85
CA VAL A 692 -3.69 11.67 2.32
C VAL A 692 -4.92 10.78 2.22
N ALA A 693 -5.10 10.06 1.11
CA ALA A 693 -6.26 9.20 0.93
C ALA A 693 -6.25 8.00 1.90
N GLN A 694 -5.12 7.29 2.03
CA GLN A 694 -4.99 6.14 2.95
C GLN A 694 -5.23 6.56 4.41
N SER A 695 -4.55 7.62 4.88
CA SER A 695 -4.64 8.10 6.27
C SER A 695 -6.05 8.55 6.67
N LEU A 696 -6.87 9.04 5.74
CA LEU A 696 -8.24 9.46 6.02
C LEU A 696 -9.24 8.31 6.21
N VAL A 697 -8.89 7.04 5.92
CA VAL A 697 -9.82 5.89 5.96
C VAL A 697 -9.32 4.68 6.75
N THR A 698 -8.28 4.83 7.59
CA THR A 698 -7.74 3.74 8.44
C THR A 698 -8.72 3.17 9.47
N ASP A 699 -9.85 3.84 9.74
CA ASP A 699 -10.91 3.37 10.65
C ASP A 699 -11.98 2.48 9.98
N ARG A 700 -11.87 2.25 8.66
CA ARG A 700 -12.86 1.57 7.80
C ARG A 700 -12.64 0.06 7.66
N ALA A 701 -13.54 -0.62 6.95
CA ALA A 701 -13.55 -2.07 6.78
C ALA A 701 -12.77 -2.61 5.55
N MET A 702 -12.30 -1.74 4.64
CA MET A 702 -11.35 -2.14 3.60
C MET A 702 -9.91 -2.09 4.10
N THR A 703 -9.06 -2.93 3.52
CA THR A 703 -7.64 -2.98 3.84
C THR A 703 -6.90 -1.77 3.24
N THR A 704 -6.08 -1.11 4.05
CA THR A 704 -5.32 0.14 3.76
C THR A 704 -3.82 -0.06 3.93
N GLN A 705 -3.00 0.88 3.46
CA GLN A 705 -1.53 0.86 3.63
C GLN A 705 -1.08 1.98 4.56
N ALA A 706 -0.27 1.69 5.58
CA ALA A 706 0.47 2.74 6.28
C ALA A 706 1.55 3.36 5.35
N THR A 707 1.81 4.65 5.55
CA THR A 707 2.73 5.45 4.72
C THR A 707 3.52 6.44 5.57
N SER A 708 4.78 6.72 5.21
CA SER A 708 5.63 7.71 5.89
C SER A 708 6.60 8.36 4.89
N GLU A 709 6.66 9.69 4.84
CA GLU A 709 7.48 10.40 3.87
C GLU A 709 8.98 10.35 4.21
N CYS A 710 9.80 10.15 3.19
CA CYS A 710 11.24 10.00 3.31
C CYS A 710 12.00 10.71 2.19
N ILE A 711 13.28 11.00 2.42
CA ILE A 711 14.21 11.46 1.37
C ILE A 711 15.08 10.30 0.92
N LEU A 712 15.14 10.05 -0.39
CA LEU A 712 16.01 9.03 -0.97
C LEU A 712 17.31 9.65 -1.48
N PHE A 713 18.43 9.03 -1.12
CA PHE A 713 19.73 9.18 -1.77
C PHE A 713 20.10 7.85 -2.43
N ILE A 714 20.68 7.90 -3.63
CA ILE A 714 21.14 6.71 -4.37
C ILE A 714 22.64 6.88 -4.64
N ASP A 715 23.44 5.92 -4.19
CA ASP A 715 24.91 5.91 -4.30
C ASP A 715 25.55 7.25 -3.87
N GLY A 716 24.97 7.88 -2.84
CA GLY A 716 25.40 9.16 -2.29
C GLY A 716 24.75 10.42 -2.91
N GLU A 717 24.03 10.33 -4.02
CA GLU A 717 23.39 11.50 -4.67
C GLU A 717 21.90 11.64 -4.31
N PHE A 718 21.46 12.87 -4.01
CA PHE A 718 20.06 13.17 -3.71
C PHE A 718 19.12 12.79 -4.87
N TRP A 719 18.05 12.06 -4.54
CA TRP A 719 17.10 11.49 -5.49
C TRP A 719 15.65 11.95 -5.28
N GLY A 720 15.40 12.81 -4.28
CA GLY A 720 14.12 13.44 -4.03
C GLY A 720 13.31 12.86 -2.87
N ILE A 721 12.12 13.43 -2.66
CA ILE A 721 11.11 12.94 -1.74
C ILE A 721 10.41 11.70 -2.29
N TYR A 722 10.11 10.77 -1.38
CA TYR A 722 9.43 9.51 -1.61
C TYR A 722 8.50 9.21 -0.44
N GLN A 723 7.59 8.25 -0.63
CA GLN A 723 6.77 7.67 0.44
C GLN A 723 7.33 6.27 0.74
N LEU A 724 7.69 5.99 1.98
CA LEU A 724 7.60 4.61 2.47
C LEU A 724 6.13 4.19 2.45
N MET A 725 5.90 2.95 2.04
CA MET A 725 4.56 2.37 1.95
C MET A 725 4.62 0.87 2.23
N GLU A 726 3.71 0.38 3.07
CA GLU A 726 3.57 -1.05 3.32
C GLU A 726 3.36 -1.83 2.03
N LYS A 727 3.91 -3.04 1.93
CA LYS A 727 3.78 -3.88 0.74
C LYS A 727 2.75 -4.97 1.00
N TYR A 728 1.62 -4.92 0.28
CA TYR A 728 0.69 -6.05 0.26
C TYR A 728 1.38 -7.31 -0.28
N ASN A 729 1.44 -8.33 0.58
CA ASN A 729 1.86 -9.70 0.35
C ASN A 729 1.35 -10.56 1.51
N ALA A 730 1.62 -11.87 1.48
CA ALA A 730 1.31 -12.77 2.59
C ALA A 730 1.88 -12.36 3.98
N ASP A 731 2.93 -11.53 4.06
CA ASP A 731 3.45 -11.02 5.35
C ASP A 731 2.60 -9.89 5.93
N TYR A 732 2.07 -9.00 5.09
CA TYR A 732 1.11 -7.97 5.49
C TYR A 732 -0.14 -8.58 6.13
N PHE A 733 -0.79 -9.55 5.49
CA PHE A 733 -2.01 -10.18 6.03
C PHE A 733 -1.70 -11.03 7.29
N LYS A 734 -0.47 -11.51 7.43
CA LYS A 734 0.05 -12.14 8.66
C LYS A 734 0.27 -11.13 9.78
N SER A 735 0.88 -9.98 9.51
CA SER A 735 1.24 -8.98 10.52
C SER A 735 0.00 -8.25 11.05
N HIS A 736 -0.86 -7.77 10.15
CA HIS A 736 -2.10 -7.04 10.48
C HIS A 736 -3.20 -7.94 11.06
N TYR A 737 -3.54 -9.02 10.35
CA TYR A 737 -4.74 -9.83 10.61
C TYR A 737 -4.44 -11.23 11.19
N GLY A 738 -3.17 -11.60 11.39
CA GLY A 738 -2.79 -12.87 12.02
C GLY A 738 -2.98 -14.12 11.14
N ILE A 739 -3.15 -13.96 9.83
CA ILE A 739 -3.33 -15.07 8.89
C ILE A 739 -1.97 -15.77 8.63
N LYS A 740 -1.93 -17.09 8.46
CA LYS A 740 -0.67 -17.77 8.11
C LYS A 740 -0.36 -17.51 6.64
N LYS A 741 0.91 -17.30 6.26
CA LYS A 741 1.27 -16.96 4.87
C LYS A 741 0.65 -17.90 3.82
N ASN A 742 0.71 -19.21 4.07
CA ASN A 742 0.17 -20.24 3.17
C ASN A 742 -1.36 -20.30 3.12
N ASP A 743 -2.05 -19.65 4.06
CA ASP A 743 -3.51 -19.55 4.11
C ASP A 743 -4.02 -18.24 3.45
N VAL A 744 -3.15 -17.36 2.96
CA VAL A 744 -3.53 -16.11 2.30
C VAL A 744 -3.88 -16.36 0.83
N CYS A 745 -4.97 -15.75 0.36
CA CYS A 745 -5.10 -15.38 -1.05
C CYS A 745 -5.20 -13.85 -1.18
N PHE A 746 -4.47 -13.28 -2.15
CA PHE A 746 -4.56 -11.90 -2.58
C PHE A 746 -4.58 -11.83 -4.12
N ILE A 747 -5.62 -11.18 -4.66
CA ILE A 747 -5.85 -10.97 -6.09
C ILE A 747 -5.83 -9.47 -6.36
N LYS A 748 -5.09 -9.04 -7.38
CA LYS A 748 -4.90 -7.65 -7.77
C LYS A 748 -5.09 -7.47 -9.27
N ASN A 749 -5.95 -6.53 -9.68
CA ASN A 749 -6.30 -6.27 -11.09
C ASN A 749 -6.65 -7.55 -11.89
N ASN A 750 -7.38 -8.46 -11.22
CA ASN A 750 -7.73 -9.81 -11.71
C ASN A 750 -6.54 -10.74 -12.05
N SER A 751 -5.36 -10.47 -11.48
CA SER A 751 -4.22 -11.40 -11.41
C SER A 751 -4.07 -11.91 -9.98
N LEU A 752 -3.60 -13.14 -9.83
CA LEU A 752 -3.16 -13.69 -8.55
C LEU A 752 -1.82 -13.04 -8.14
N GLU A 753 -1.67 -12.66 -6.88
CA GLU A 753 -0.40 -12.21 -6.28
C GLU A 753 0.05 -13.18 -5.16
N ASP A 754 -0.88 -13.61 -4.30
CA ASP A 754 -0.73 -14.73 -3.34
C ASP A 754 -1.95 -15.67 -3.46
N GLY A 755 -1.77 -16.98 -3.24
CA GLY A 755 -2.84 -18.00 -3.29
C GLY A 755 -2.67 -19.02 -4.42
N ASN A 756 -3.78 -19.46 -5.04
CA ASN A 756 -3.76 -20.42 -6.16
C ASN A 756 -4.88 -20.16 -7.21
N ASP A 757 -4.81 -20.83 -8.37
CA ASP A 757 -5.76 -20.65 -9.49
C ASP A 757 -7.24 -20.88 -9.12
N GLN A 758 -7.54 -21.76 -8.15
CA GLN A 758 -8.90 -21.97 -7.65
C GLN A 758 -9.44 -20.71 -6.97
N ASP A 759 -8.60 -19.98 -6.23
CA ASP A 759 -9.01 -18.74 -5.55
C ASP A 759 -9.39 -17.67 -6.57
N LEU A 760 -8.62 -17.54 -7.66
CA LEU A 760 -8.91 -16.63 -8.76
C LEU A 760 -10.21 -17.02 -9.50
N SER A 761 -10.45 -18.32 -9.68
CA SER A 761 -11.71 -18.84 -10.22
C SER A 761 -12.90 -18.50 -9.32
N GLU A 762 -12.80 -18.77 -8.01
CA GLU A 762 -13.86 -18.49 -7.03
C GLU A 762 -14.19 -16.99 -6.95
N TRP A 763 -13.19 -16.10 -6.97
CA TRP A 763 -13.43 -14.66 -7.05
C TRP A 763 -14.15 -14.23 -8.34
N ASN A 764 -13.72 -14.74 -9.51
CA ASN A 764 -14.38 -14.42 -10.78
C ASN A 764 -15.82 -14.97 -10.86
N ASN A 765 -16.07 -16.14 -10.25
CA ASN A 765 -17.40 -16.72 -10.14
C ASN A 765 -18.29 -15.89 -9.19
N LEU A 766 -17.77 -15.43 -8.05
CA LEU A 766 -18.48 -14.54 -7.14
C LEU A 766 -18.83 -13.20 -7.84
N LEU A 767 -17.88 -12.53 -8.48
CA LEU A 767 -18.15 -11.32 -9.28
C LEU A 767 -19.17 -11.59 -10.41
N GLY A 768 -19.09 -12.76 -11.06
CA GLY A 768 -20.06 -13.22 -12.04
C GLY A 768 -21.48 -13.30 -11.47
N ASN A 769 -21.63 -13.97 -10.32
CA ASN A 769 -22.91 -14.11 -9.63
C ASN A 769 -23.45 -12.76 -9.14
N LEU A 770 -22.61 -11.96 -8.47
CA LEU A 770 -22.96 -10.61 -8.01
C LEU A 770 -23.40 -9.70 -9.16
N SER A 771 -22.86 -9.87 -10.37
CA SER A 771 -23.24 -9.07 -11.55
C SER A 771 -24.53 -9.53 -12.26
N ARG A 772 -25.04 -10.75 -11.98
CA ARG A 772 -26.08 -11.40 -12.80
C ARG A 772 -27.32 -11.86 -12.01
N VAL A 773 -27.14 -12.39 -10.81
CA VAL A 773 -28.20 -12.98 -9.99
C VAL A 773 -29.14 -11.88 -9.47
N ASP A 774 -30.44 -12.15 -9.35
CA ASP A 774 -31.40 -11.14 -8.89
C ASP A 774 -31.22 -10.80 -7.40
N MET A 775 -30.58 -9.66 -7.13
CA MET A 775 -30.32 -9.13 -5.80
C MET A 775 -31.55 -8.47 -5.14
N THR A 776 -32.68 -8.33 -5.85
CA THR A 776 -33.94 -7.92 -5.19
C THR A 776 -34.48 -9.01 -4.26
N LEU A 777 -34.00 -10.25 -4.40
CA LEU A 777 -34.30 -11.38 -3.51
C LEU A 777 -33.28 -11.44 -2.37
N ASP A 778 -33.75 -11.29 -1.13
CA ASP A 778 -32.86 -11.28 0.05
C ASP A 778 -32.06 -12.58 0.22
N GLU A 779 -32.58 -13.74 -0.22
CA GLU A 779 -31.82 -15.00 -0.21
C GLU A 779 -30.51 -14.92 -1.01
N ASN A 780 -30.49 -14.17 -2.12
CA ASN A 780 -29.30 -14.01 -2.95
C ASN A 780 -28.33 -13.01 -2.34
N TYR A 781 -28.84 -11.95 -1.71
CA TYR A 781 -28.03 -11.00 -0.94
C TYR A 781 -27.42 -11.64 0.32
N GLN A 782 -28.14 -12.54 1.01
CA GLN A 782 -27.58 -13.28 2.15
C GLN A 782 -26.47 -14.26 1.73
N ARG A 783 -26.55 -14.87 0.54
CA ARG A 783 -25.44 -15.64 -0.05
C ARG A 783 -24.22 -14.74 -0.32
N ALA A 784 -24.44 -13.58 -0.94
CA ALA A 784 -23.38 -12.58 -1.13
C ALA A 784 -22.71 -12.19 0.19
N CYS A 785 -23.48 -11.92 1.26
CA CYS A 785 -22.97 -11.63 2.60
C CYS A 785 -22.26 -12.81 3.30
N ALA A 786 -22.38 -14.04 2.80
CA ALA A 786 -21.66 -15.21 3.30
C ALA A 786 -20.26 -15.33 2.66
N GLU A 787 -20.09 -14.92 1.40
CA GLU A 787 -18.84 -15.02 0.64
C GLU A 787 -18.04 -13.71 0.61
N LEU A 788 -18.70 -12.55 0.75
CA LEU A 788 -18.13 -11.21 0.69
C LEU A 788 -18.31 -10.47 2.02
N ASP A 789 -17.27 -9.80 2.51
CA ASP A 789 -17.38 -8.82 3.58
C ASP A 789 -18.06 -7.55 3.04
N MET A 790 -19.36 -7.46 3.28
CA MET A 790 -20.20 -6.43 2.66
C MET A 790 -19.85 -5.02 3.12
N GLN A 791 -19.35 -4.83 4.34
CA GLN A 791 -18.90 -3.52 4.80
C GLN A 791 -17.57 -3.13 4.15
N SER A 792 -16.63 -4.08 4.02
CA SER A 792 -15.38 -3.91 3.28
C SER A 792 -15.64 -3.47 1.82
N PHE A 793 -16.63 -4.07 1.18
CA PHE A 793 -17.07 -3.70 -0.17
C PHE A 793 -17.72 -2.30 -0.23
N ILE A 794 -18.62 -2.00 0.70
CA ILE A 794 -19.33 -0.71 0.77
C ILE A 794 -18.35 0.44 1.04
N ASP A 795 -17.47 0.32 2.03
CA ASP A 795 -16.52 1.37 2.39
C ASP A 795 -15.54 1.66 1.24
N TYR A 796 -15.03 0.59 0.59
CA TYR A 796 -14.17 0.71 -0.59
C TYR A 796 -14.85 1.46 -1.74
N PHE A 797 -16.10 1.12 -2.08
CA PHE A 797 -16.85 1.81 -3.14
C PHE A 797 -17.15 3.26 -2.77
N ALA A 798 -17.59 3.51 -1.54
CA ALA A 798 -17.96 4.85 -1.09
C ALA A 798 -16.75 5.80 -1.02
N ALA A 799 -15.57 5.32 -0.59
CA ALA A 799 -14.34 6.11 -0.60
C ALA A 799 -13.87 6.45 -2.02
N GLN A 800 -13.78 5.44 -2.92
CA GLN A 800 -13.36 5.65 -4.32
C GLN A 800 -14.32 6.59 -5.08
N ILE A 801 -15.64 6.48 -4.82
CA ILE A 801 -16.66 7.42 -5.33
C ILE A 801 -16.48 8.81 -4.73
N TYR A 802 -16.21 8.95 -3.42
CA TYR A 802 -16.01 10.26 -2.80
C TYR A 802 -14.79 10.97 -3.38
N TRP A 803 -13.66 10.28 -3.56
CA TRP A 803 -12.43 10.86 -4.12
C TRP A 803 -12.46 11.15 -5.62
N ALA A 804 -13.40 10.58 -6.39
CA ALA A 804 -13.35 10.61 -7.85
C ALA A 804 -12.03 10.04 -8.42
N ASN A 805 -11.63 8.86 -7.96
CA ASN A 805 -10.52 8.13 -8.56
C ASN A 805 -10.88 7.73 -10.00
N HIS A 806 -10.10 8.19 -10.99
CA HIS A 806 -10.40 7.98 -12.41
C HIS A 806 -9.92 6.63 -12.96
N ASP A 807 -8.91 6.02 -12.34
CA ASP A 807 -8.28 4.76 -12.80
C ASP A 807 -8.92 3.52 -12.14
N TRP A 808 -10.23 3.59 -11.89
CA TRP A 808 -11.05 2.65 -11.14
C TRP A 808 -12.47 2.60 -11.75
N PRO A 809 -13.30 1.54 -11.59
CA PRO A 809 -13.06 0.23 -11.00
C PRO A 809 -12.59 -0.83 -12.01
N ASN A 810 -12.22 -0.45 -13.23
CA ASN A 810 -11.69 -1.38 -14.25
C ASN A 810 -10.19 -1.67 -14.07
N ASN A 811 -9.51 -0.86 -13.26
CA ASN A 811 -8.11 -0.98 -12.85
C ASN A 811 -8.04 -0.56 -11.35
N ASN A 812 -6.86 -0.69 -10.74
CA ASN A 812 -6.57 -0.40 -9.33
C ASN A 812 -7.59 -1.03 -8.38
N THR A 813 -7.72 -2.34 -8.49
CA THR A 813 -8.61 -3.19 -7.70
C THR A 813 -7.83 -4.29 -7.00
N GLY A 814 -8.15 -4.53 -5.73
CA GLY A 814 -7.57 -5.63 -4.96
C GLY A 814 -8.61 -6.26 -4.05
N VAL A 815 -8.49 -7.57 -3.86
CA VAL A 815 -9.31 -8.34 -2.95
C VAL A 815 -8.47 -9.44 -2.31
N TRP A 816 -8.77 -9.79 -1.06
CA TRP A 816 -8.06 -10.84 -0.33
C TRP A 816 -9.01 -11.70 0.49
N ARG A 817 -8.58 -12.89 0.88
CA ARG A 817 -9.24 -13.75 1.88
C ARG A 817 -8.24 -14.62 2.65
N SER A 818 -8.71 -15.26 3.71
CA SER A 818 -8.07 -16.46 4.27
C SER A 818 -8.71 -17.71 3.66
N ASN A 819 -7.89 -18.59 3.09
CA ASN A 819 -8.28 -19.91 2.59
C ASN A 819 -8.50 -20.93 3.74
N ALA A 820 -7.99 -20.65 4.94
CA ALA A 820 -8.26 -21.41 6.15
C ALA A 820 -9.23 -20.65 7.07
N VAL A 821 -10.21 -21.36 7.64
CA VAL A 821 -11.18 -20.79 8.60
C VAL A 821 -10.72 -21.04 10.03
N ASP A 822 -10.63 -19.97 10.83
CA ASP A 822 -10.32 -20.00 12.27
C ASP A 822 -11.36 -19.19 13.06
N PRO A 823 -12.27 -19.84 13.82
CA PRO A 823 -13.31 -19.15 14.59
C PRO A 823 -12.80 -18.16 15.65
N GLU A 824 -11.53 -18.24 16.06
CA GLU A 824 -10.92 -17.33 17.04
C GLU A 824 -10.29 -16.07 16.37
N ASN A 825 -10.38 -15.97 15.04
CA ASN A 825 -9.89 -14.83 14.26
C ASN A 825 -10.98 -14.31 13.29
N PRO A 826 -11.54 -13.10 13.51
CA PRO A 826 -12.64 -12.58 12.68
C PRO A 826 -12.26 -12.30 11.22
N TYR A 827 -10.97 -12.27 10.89
CA TYR A 827 -10.48 -12.12 9.51
C TYR A 827 -10.21 -13.46 8.81
N ALA A 828 -10.31 -14.57 9.55
CA ALA A 828 -10.19 -15.94 9.03
C ALA A 828 -11.58 -16.60 8.94
N ASP A 829 -12.56 -15.90 8.37
CA ASP A 829 -13.94 -16.36 8.17
C ASP A 829 -14.22 -16.91 6.75
N GLY A 830 -13.20 -16.93 5.89
CA GLY A 830 -13.29 -17.36 4.48
C GLY A 830 -13.75 -16.27 3.51
N LYS A 831 -14.11 -15.07 3.99
CA LYS A 831 -14.70 -14.03 3.14
C LYS A 831 -13.68 -13.20 2.37
N TRP A 832 -14.10 -12.78 1.18
CA TRP A 832 -13.41 -11.78 0.37
C TRP A 832 -13.54 -10.38 0.97
N ARG A 833 -12.43 -9.65 1.02
CA ARG A 833 -12.30 -8.28 1.57
C ARG A 833 -11.55 -7.37 0.59
N MET A 834 -11.97 -6.12 0.47
CA MET A 834 -11.40 -5.18 -0.51
C MET A 834 -10.07 -4.60 -0.03
N VAL A 835 -9.17 -4.32 -0.97
CA VAL A 835 -7.82 -3.79 -0.73
C VAL A 835 -7.63 -2.48 -1.51
N LEU A 836 -7.22 -1.42 -0.81
CA LEU A 836 -7.06 -0.07 -1.35
C LEU A 836 -5.58 0.24 -1.69
N PHE A 837 -5.32 0.66 -2.93
CA PHE A 837 -4.02 1.14 -3.43
C PHE A 837 -4.20 2.03 -4.67
N ASP A 838 -3.16 2.78 -5.05
CA ASP A 838 -3.10 3.65 -6.24
C ASP A 838 -4.34 4.58 -6.32
N THR A 839 -4.50 5.40 -5.29
CA THR A 839 -5.63 6.33 -5.11
C THR A 839 -5.35 7.75 -5.61
N GLU A 840 -4.11 8.05 -6.00
CA GLU A 840 -3.67 9.42 -6.29
C GLU A 840 -4.17 9.99 -7.63
N TYR A 841 -4.72 9.16 -8.53
CA TYR A 841 -5.42 9.63 -9.74
C TYR A 841 -6.86 10.08 -9.38
N SER A 842 -6.98 10.94 -8.37
CA SER A 842 -8.23 11.37 -7.75
C SER A 842 -8.13 12.80 -7.20
N SER A 843 -9.20 13.26 -6.54
CA SER A 843 -9.17 14.40 -5.63
C SER A 843 -8.58 15.68 -6.25
N ASN A 844 -9.07 16.04 -7.44
CA ASN A 844 -8.67 17.22 -8.21
C ASN A 844 -7.16 17.25 -8.53
N LEU A 845 -6.63 16.13 -9.06
CA LEU A 845 -5.25 16.01 -9.51
C LEU A 845 -4.92 17.02 -10.63
N ALA A 846 -3.71 17.58 -10.57
CA ALA A 846 -3.16 18.49 -11.57
C ALA A 846 -3.21 17.89 -12.98
N ASP A 847 -3.46 18.74 -13.99
CA ASP A 847 -3.63 18.33 -15.39
C ASP A 847 -4.75 17.28 -15.63
N LYS A 848 -5.58 16.97 -14.62
CA LYS A 848 -6.65 15.95 -14.61
C LYS A 848 -7.93 16.45 -13.91
N VAL A 849 -8.07 17.76 -13.74
CA VAL A 849 -9.19 18.41 -13.01
C VAL A 849 -10.57 18.16 -13.64
N SER A 850 -10.63 17.86 -14.95
CA SER A 850 -11.86 17.45 -15.66
C SER A 850 -12.34 16.04 -15.32
N GLU A 851 -11.44 15.20 -14.84
CA GLU A 851 -11.60 13.75 -14.64
C GLU A 851 -11.68 13.37 -13.15
N THR A 852 -11.08 14.21 -12.29
CA THR A 852 -10.95 14.00 -10.84
C THR A 852 -11.51 15.16 -9.99
N GLY A 853 -12.01 16.23 -10.62
CA GLY A 853 -12.46 17.44 -9.95
C GLY A 853 -13.74 17.24 -9.11
N PRO A 854 -14.06 18.18 -8.19
CA PRO A 854 -15.12 17.99 -7.19
C PRO A 854 -16.53 17.82 -7.77
N THR A 855 -16.75 18.29 -9.00
CA THR A 855 -18.02 18.18 -9.74
C THR A 855 -18.16 16.90 -10.58
N PHE A 856 -17.10 16.09 -10.73
CA PHE A 856 -17.12 14.86 -11.54
C PHE A 856 -18.08 13.82 -10.93
N ASN A 857 -18.91 13.15 -11.75
CA ASN A 857 -19.93 12.21 -11.25
C ASN A 857 -19.45 10.76 -11.22
N SER A 858 -18.78 10.40 -10.13
CA SER A 858 -18.17 9.09 -9.91
C SER A 858 -19.18 7.95 -9.72
N PHE A 859 -20.45 8.24 -9.42
CA PHE A 859 -21.50 7.21 -9.40
C PHE A 859 -21.75 6.62 -10.79
N ASN A 860 -21.69 7.43 -11.84
CA ASN A 860 -21.81 6.93 -13.22
C ASN A 860 -20.65 5.99 -13.57
N GLN A 861 -19.43 6.34 -13.15
CA GLN A 861 -18.21 5.55 -13.34
C GLN A 861 -18.26 4.23 -12.56
N ALA A 862 -18.62 4.28 -11.27
CA ALA A 862 -18.84 3.10 -10.44
C ALA A 862 -19.88 2.14 -11.05
N ALA A 863 -20.94 2.69 -11.65
CA ALA A 863 -21.97 1.93 -12.35
C ALA A 863 -21.59 1.43 -13.77
N GLY A 864 -20.33 1.60 -14.19
CA GLY A 864 -19.82 1.11 -15.48
C GLY A 864 -19.99 2.08 -16.66
N GLY A 865 -20.49 3.30 -16.42
CA GLY A 865 -20.65 4.38 -17.41
C GLY A 865 -19.40 5.25 -17.62
N GLY A 866 -18.23 4.83 -17.14
CA GLY A 866 -16.94 5.50 -17.36
C GLY A 866 -16.30 5.15 -18.71
N MET A 867 -15.20 5.84 -19.07
CA MET A 867 -14.50 5.68 -20.35
C MET A 867 -13.60 4.42 -20.40
N GLY A 868 -14.19 3.25 -20.16
CA GLY A 868 -13.57 1.92 -20.29
C GLY A 868 -14.47 0.88 -20.97
N GLY A 869 -15.59 1.32 -21.56
CA GLY A 869 -16.71 0.49 -22.01
C GLY A 869 -16.50 -0.35 -23.27
N PHE A 870 -15.45 -1.19 -23.33
CA PHE A 870 -15.38 -2.30 -24.30
C PHE A 870 -15.69 -3.67 -23.65
N GLY A 871 -15.38 -3.83 -22.36
CA GLY A 871 -15.79 -5.02 -21.58
C GLY A 871 -17.31 -5.20 -21.48
N GLY A 872 -18.09 -4.12 -21.61
CA GLY A 872 -19.55 -4.17 -21.71
C GLY A 872 -20.08 -4.57 -23.10
N PHE A 873 -19.24 -4.54 -24.14
CA PHE A 873 -19.62 -4.92 -25.52
C PHE A 873 -19.31 -6.38 -25.83
N MET A 874 -18.28 -6.95 -25.17
CA MET A 874 -17.91 -8.36 -25.23
C MET A 874 -18.40 -9.08 -23.96
N GLY A 875 -19.72 -9.17 -23.79
CA GLY A 875 -20.34 -9.71 -22.58
C GLY A 875 -19.94 -11.16 -22.28
N GLY A 876 -19.26 -11.39 -21.14
CA GLY A 876 -18.81 -12.72 -20.72
C GLY A 876 -18.41 -12.82 -19.25
N GLY A 877 -17.62 -11.87 -18.74
CA GLY A 877 -17.24 -11.80 -17.31
C GLY A 877 -18.27 -11.09 -16.43
N GLY A 878 -18.16 -11.27 -15.10
CA GLY A 878 -18.68 -10.31 -14.12
C GLY A 878 -17.69 -9.16 -13.92
N SER A 879 -18.11 -8.08 -13.26
CA SER A 879 -17.23 -6.95 -12.95
C SER A 879 -17.62 -6.28 -11.64
N LEU A 880 -16.69 -5.52 -11.04
CA LEU A 880 -16.98 -4.76 -9.82
C LEU A 880 -18.09 -3.73 -10.02
N SER A 881 -18.15 -3.06 -11.18
CA SER A 881 -19.30 -2.20 -11.55
C SER A 881 -20.61 -2.96 -11.68
N GLY A 882 -20.59 -4.18 -12.26
CA GLY A 882 -21.76 -5.04 -12.37
C GLY A 882 -22.27 -5.46 -11.01
N ALA A 883 -21.37 -5.95 -10.16
CA ALA A 883 -21.64 -6.32 -8.76
C ALA A 883 -22.27 -5.16 -7.98
N PHE A 884 -21.65 -3.98 -7.98
CA PHE A 884 -22.17 -2.80 -7.28
C PHE A 884 -23.54 -2.37 -7.82
N SER A 885 -23.69 -2.21 -9.13
CA SER A 885 -24.96 -1.78 -9.76
C SER A 885 -26.11 -2.75 -9.52
N ASN A 886 -25.81 -4.03 -9.34
CA ASN A 886 -26.79 -5.07 -9.07
C ASN A 886 -27.11 -5.17 -7.57
N LEU A 887 -26.10 -5.12 -6.69
CA LEU A 887 -26.27 -5.04 -5.23
C LEU A 887 -27.11 -3.82 -4.81
N MET A 888 -26.95 -2.67 -5.48
CA MET A 888 -27.77 -1.45 -5.28
C MET A 888 -29.28 -1.64 -5.52
N LYS A 889 -29.72 -2.79 -6.05
CA LYS A 889 -31.14 -3.19 -6.14
C LYS A 889 -31.68 -3.81 -4.85
N ASN A 890 -30.82 -4.37 -3.98
CA ASN A 890 -31.25 -4.91 -2.70
C ASN A 890 -31.53 -3.75 -1.72
N PRO A 891 -32.69 -3.70 -1.03
CA PRO A 891 -33.00 -2.60 -0.12
C PRO A 891 -32.03 -2.49 1.07
N THR A 892 -31.53 -3.62 1.58
CA THR A 892 -30.61 -3.67 2.72
C THR A 892 -29.22 -3.16 2.34
N PHE A 893 -28.65 -3.65 1.24
CA PHE A 893 -27.37 -3.12 0.71
C PHE A 893 -27.47 -1.62 0.43
N ARG A 894 -28.54 -1.20 -0.24
CA ARG A 894 -28.80 0.19 -0.61
C ARG A 894 -28.89 1.12 0.60
N GLN A 895 -29.50 0.67 1.70
CA GLN A 895 -29.51 1.42 2.97
C GLN A 895 -28.12 1.48 3.60
N GLN A 896 -27.43 0.34 3.71
CA GLN A 896 -26.07 0.29 4.27
C GLN A 896 -25.09 1.18 3.51
N PHE A 897 -25.19 1.20 2.17
CA PHE A 897 -24.35 2.03 1.32
C PHE A 897 -24.60 3.53 1.53
N GLU A 898 -25.87 3.99 1.56
CA GLU A 898 -26.18 5.41 1.82
C GLU A 898 -25.65 5.85 3.18
N LEU A 899 -25.93 5.08 4.23
CA LEU A 899 -25.50 5.40 5.59
C LEU A 899 -23.97 5.42 5.71
N SER A 900 -23.27 4.42 5.17
CA SER A 900 -21.79 4.34 5.22
C SER A 900 -21.11 5.41 4.35
N PHE A 901 -21.72 5.78 3.21
CA PHE A 901 -21.27 6.90 2.39
C PHE A 901 -21.40 8.22 3.14
N MET A 902 -22.55 8.47 3.77
CA MET A 902 -22.77 9.66 4.57
C MET A 902 -21.91 9.66 5.85
N ASP A 903 -21.66 8.52 6.46
CA ASP A 903 -20.73 8.40 7.60
C ASP A 903 -19.34 8.94 7.21
N MET A 904 -18.74 8.42 6.13
CA MET A 904 -17.44 8.91 5.67
C MET A 904 -17.49 10.37 5.23
N ALA A 905 -18.54 10.79 4.51
CA ALA A 905 -18.69 12.18 4.06
C ALA A 905 -18.82 13.19 5.23
N ASN A 906 -19.36 12.79 6.39
CA ASN A 906 -19.49 13.65 7.57
C ASN A 906 -18.36 13.46 8.60
N TYR A 907 -17.61 12.35 8.60
CA TYR A 907 -16.65 12.02 9.65
C TYR A 907 -15.20 11.82 9.19
N ASN A 908 -14.98 11.24 8.01
CA ASN A 908 -13.64 11.02 7.45
C ASN A 908 -13.23 12.21 6.57
N PHE A 909 -14.13 12.60 5.67
CA PHE A 909 -13.94 13.69 4.72
C PHE A 909 -14.47 15.04 5.24
N ASP A 910 -14.61 15.18 6.56
CA ASP A 910 -14.83 16.47 7.22
C ASP A 910 -13.71 17.45 6.90
N THR A 911 -14.06 18.73 6.74
CA THR A 911 -13.10 19.80 6.42
C THR A 911 -11.97 19.90 7.44
N LYS A 912 -12.19 19.70 8.74
CA LYS A 912 -11.12 19.83 9.73
C LYS A 912 -10.12 18.68 9.63
N LYS A 913 -10.60 17.44 9.50
CA LYS A 913 -9.72 16.26 9.32
C LYS A 913 -8.94 16.34 8.01
N THR A 914 -9.62 16.64 6.91
CA THR A 914 -8.99 16.74 5.58
C THR A 914 -7.98 17.89 5.54
N THR A 915 -8.31 19.08 6.03
CA THR A 915 -7.35 20.20 6.16
C THR A 915 -6.18 19.86 7.09
N ALA A 916 -6.39 19.12 8.18
CA ALA A 916 -5.29 18.70 9.07
C ALA A 916 -4.32 17.74 8.37
N ALA A 917 -4.83 16.69 7.72
CA ALA A 917 -4.02 15.76 6.94
C ALA A 917 -3.26 16.48 5.81
N ILE A 918 -3.94 17.33 5.04
CA ILE A 918 -3.35 18.09 3.93
C ILE A 918 -2.26 19.06 4.43
N ASN A 919 -2.43 19.71 5.59
CA ASN A 919 -1.42 20.60 6.16
C ASN A 919 -0.17 19.87 6.68
N TYR A 920 -0.31 18.63 7.20
CA TYR A 920 0.83 17.81 7.60
C TYR A 920 1.80 17.62 6.42
N TYR A 921 1.30 17.11 5.28
CA TYR A 921 2.16 16.91 4.10
C TYR A 921 2.61 18.21 3.42
N LYS A 922 1.90 19.35 3.63
CA LYS A 922 2.41 20.67 3.22
C LYS A 922 3.74 21.03 3.88
N GLY A 923 4.04 20.46 5.05
CA GLY A 923 5.33 20.62 5.74
C GLY A 923 6.53 20.24 4.86
N PHE A 924 6.35 19.27 3.94
CA PHE A 924 7.40 18.80 3.03
C PHE A 924 7.61 19.67 1.77
N LYS A 925 7.06 20.90 1.75
CA LYS A 925 7.18 21.83 0.62
C LYS A 925 8.63 21.97 0.11
N GLN A 926 9.60 22.22 0.98
CA GLN A 926 10.98 22.47 0.55
C GLN A 926 11.60 21.24 -0.13
N GLN A 927 11.33 20.05 0.42
CA GLN A 927 11.76 18.74 -0.06
C GLN A 927 11.18 18.45 -1.46
N ILE A 928 9.92 18.83 -1.68
CA ILE A 928 9.25 18.74 -2.99
C ILE A 928 9.88 19.71 -3.99
N LEU A 929 10.19 20.95 -3.60
CA LEU A 929 10.87 21.92 -4.47
C LEU A 929 12.30 21.51 -4.84
N ASP A 930 13.04 20.92 -3.90
CA ASP A 930 14.36 20.34 -4.18
C ASP A 930 14.24 19.12 -5.11
N THR A 931 13.16 18.34 -5.00
CA THR A 931 12.84 17.24 -5.93
C THR A 931 12.51 17.76 -7.34
N TYR A 932 11.79 18.87 -7.48
CA TYR A 932 11.55 19.51 -8.77
C TYR A 932 12.86 19.94 -9.44
N LYS A 933 13.78 20.57 -8.69
CA LYS A 933 15.12 20.93 -9.18
C LYS A 933 15.96 19.72 -9.58
N ARG A 934 15.75 18.58 -8.94
CA ARG A 934 16.41 17.30 -9.25
C ARG A 934 15.90 16.66 -10.54
N PHE A 935 14.66 16.91 -10.97
CA PHE A 935 14.09 16.35 -12.21
C PHE A 935 13.49 17.44 -13.13
N PRO A 936 14.30 18.36 -13.67
CA PRO A 936 13.81 19.40 -14.58
C PRO A 936 13.21 18.82 -15.87
N SER A 937 12.11 19.40 -16.35
CA SER A 937 11.49 19.07 -17.64
C SER A 937 11.41 20.31 -18.53
N SER A 938 11.75 20.11 -19.80
CA SER A 938 11.59 21.10 -20.89
C SER A 938 10.14 21.28 -21.35
N LYS A 939 9.21 20.40 -20.95
CA LYS A 939 7.76 20.55 -21.16
C LYS A 939 7.06 21.08 -19.90
N ASN A 940 7.37 20.50 -18.74
CA ASN A 940 6.59 20.63 -17.52
C ASN A 940 7.39 21.34 -16.42
N ILE A 941 7.42 22.67 -16.46
CA ILE A 941 8.10 23.48 -15.45
C ILE A 941 7.37 23.37 -14.11
N ARG A 942 8.01 22.76 -13.10
CA ARG A 942 7.49 22.65 -11.73
C ARG A 942 8.32 23.51 -10.77
N ASN A 943 7.64 24.24 -9.89
CA ASN A 943 8.22 25.23 -8.99
C ASN A 943 7.27 25.53 -7.80
N GLU A 944 7.60 26.54 -6.98
CA GLU A 944 6.78 26.93 -5.83
C GLU A 944 5.34 27.31 -6.19
N GLN A 945 5.13 27.99 -7.32
CA GLN A 945 3.79 28.37 -7.77
C GLN A 945 2.97 27.15 -8.17
N THR A 946 3.56 26.16 -8.85
CA THR A 946 2.83 24.92 -9.19
C THR A 946 2.52 24.10 -7.95
N PHE A 947 3.44 24.00 -6.99
CA PHE A 947 3.19 23.32 -5.71
C PHE A 947 2.00 23.93 -4.95
N GLU A 948 1.96 25.27 -4.81
CA GLU A 948 0.85 25.94 -4.13
C GLU A 948 -0.48 25.79 -4.90
N GLN A 949 -0.44 25.68 -6.23
CA GLN A 949 -1.61 25.36 -7.06
C GLN A 949 -2.08 23.91 -6.84
N ASP A 950 -1.19 22.92 -6.91
CA ASP A 950 -1.49 21.50 -6.70
C ASP A 950 -2.10 21.26 -5.29
N TYR A 951 -1.57 21.98 -4.29
CA TYR A 951 -2.09 22.03 -2.93
C TYR A 951 -3.49 22.66 -2.84
N GLN A 952 -3.68 23.86 -3.42
CA GLN A 952 -4.97 24.56 -3.42
C GLN A 952 -6.06 23.78 -4.17
N LEU A 953 -5.71 23.02 -5.21
CA LEU A 953 -6.64 22.14 -5.92
C LEU A 953 -7.17 21.04 -4.99
N LEU A 954 -6.32 20.44 -4.14
CA LEU A 954 -6.72 19.39 -3.19
C LEU A 954 -7.57 19.95 -2.03
N GLU A 955 -7.22 21.11 -1.47
CA GLU A 955 -8.09 21.79 -0.50
C GLU A 955 -9.45 22.15 -1.12
N THR A 956 -9.45 22.70 -2.33
CA THR A 956 -10.68 23.06 -3.06
C THR A 956 -11.54 21.83 -3.32
N PHE A 957 -10.94 20.67 -3.56
CA PHE A 957 -11.68 19.40 -3.69
C PHE A 957 -12.49 19.11 -2.44
N TYR A 958 -11.86 18.88 -1.28
CA TYR A 958 -12.58 18.49 -0.07
C TYR A 958 -13.57 19.58 0.39
N ASN A 959 -13.21 20.86 0.29
CA ASN A 959 -14.09 21.98 0.64
C ASN A 959 -15.36 22.10 -0.24
N THR A 960 -15.39 21.47 -1.42
CA THR A 960 -16.55 21.56 -2.35
C THR A 960 -17.16 20.21 -2.72
N ARG A 961 -16.47 19.08 -2.47
CA ARG A 961 -16.90 17.75 -2.88
C ARG A 961 -18.21 17.33 -2.24
N TYR A 962 -18.38 17.54 -0.93
CA TYR A 962 -19.55 17.13 -0.15
C TYR A 962 -20.89 17.50 -0.82
N GLY A 963 -21.10 18.79 -1.12
CA GLY A 963 -22.37 19.26 -1.71
C GLY A 963 -22.63 18.76 -3.13
N ASN A 964 -21.55 18.53 -3.90
CA ASN A 964 -21.65 17.95 -5.24
C ASN A 964 -22.01 16.45 -5.16
N VAL A 965 -21.25 15.67 -4.38
CA VAL A 965 -21.37 14.21 -4.36
C VAL A 965 -22.62 13.73 -3.62
N THR A 966 -23.10 14.44 -2.60
CA THR A 966 -24.42 14.16 -1.97
C THR A 966 -25.57 14.42 -2.94
N SER A 967 -25.48 15.47 -3.77
CA SER A 967 -26.46 15.75 -4.83
C SER A 967 -26.43 14.70 -5.94
N GLN A 968 -25.24 14.23 -6.32
CA GLN A 968 -25.07 13.11 -7.26
C GLN A 968 -25.65 11.81 -6.68
N MET A 969 -25.38 11.48 -5.41
CA MET A 969 -25.91 10.30 -4.74
C MET A 969 -27.43 10.31 -4.69
N LYS A 970 -28.05 11.43 -4.30
CA LYS A 970 -29.51 11.61 -4.30
C LYS A 970 -30.12 11.30 -5.67
N ASN A 971 -29.49 11.78 -6.75
CA ASN A 971 -29.96 11.53 -8.11
C ASN A 971 -29.72 10.09 -8.57
N TYR A 972 -28.52 9.53 -8.36
CA TYR A 972 -28.17 8.15 -8.74
C TYR A 972 -29.07 7.13 -8.05
N MET A 973 -29.30 7.31 -6.76
CA MET A 973 -30.13 6.41 -5.97
C MET A 973 -31.63 6.69 -6.14
N ASN A 974 -32.05 7.89 -6.56
CA ASN A 974 -33.43 8.38 -6.46
C ASN A 974 -33.90 8.49 -4.99
N LEU A 975 -33.11 9.15 -4.15
CA LEU A 975 -33.52 9.49 -2.77
C LEU A 975 -34.54 10.63 -2.79
N THR A 976 -35.59 10.53 -1.99
CA THR A 976 -36.70 11.48 -1.95
C THR A 976 -36.51 12.53 -0.85
N GLY A 977 -35.97 12.11 0.29
CA GLY A 977 -35.79 12.89 1.51
C GLY A 977 -34.79 14.03 1.39
N SER A 978 -34.84 14.92 2.38
CA SER A 978 -33.86 16.00 2.55
C SER A 978 -32.61 15.48 3.27
N LEU A 979 -31.46 16.12 3.07
CA LEU A 979 -30.39 16.07 4.07
C LEU A 979 -30.90 16.76 5.34
N ALA A 980 -30.78 16.08 6.48
CA ALA A 980 -31.18 16.61 7.78
C ALA A 980 -30.10 16.39 8.84
N THR A 981 -29.96 17.35 9.75
CA THR A 981 -28.89 17.36 10.78
C THR A 981 -29.19 16.38 11.91
N VAL A 982 -28.30 15.40 12.10
CA VAL A 982 -28.26 14.44 13.21
C VAL A 982 -27.17 14.86 14.18
N ASN A 983 -27.55 15.08 15.44
CA ASN A 983 -26.64 15.41 16.54
C ASN A 983 -26.45 14.19 17.45
N VAL A 984 -25.24 14.00 17.94
CA VAL A 984 -24.82 12.91 18.81
C VAL A 984 -24.11 13.49 20.03
N SER A 985 -24.36 12.94 21.22
CA SER A 985 -23.57 13.25 22.40
C SER A 985 -23.35 12.02 23.28
N ASN A 986 -22.21 11.99 23.96
CA ASN A 986 -21.76 10.87 24.76
C ASN A 986 -20.98 11.35 25.98
N ASP A 987 -21.06 10.61 27.08
CA ASP A 987 -20.16 10.78 28.22
C ASP A 987 -19.02 9.78 28.10
N SER A 988 -17.93 10.19 27.43
CA SER A 988 -16.79 9.32 27.15
C SER A 988 -16.05 8.85 28.40
N SER A 989 -16.30 9.44 29.58
CA SER A 989 -15.81 8.91 30.86
C SER A 989 -16.56 7.65 31.32
N LYS A 990 -17.74 7.36 30.74
CA LYS A 990 -18.65 6.28 31.17
C LYS A 990 -18.91 5.21 30.10
N GLY A 991 -18.69 5.52 28.82
CA GLY A 991 -18.84 4.57 27.72
C GLY A 991 -18.46 5.18 26.37
N SER A 992 -18.31 4.36 25.34
CA SER A 992 -18.14 4.80 23.96
C SER A 992 -19.45 4.67 23.17
N LEU A 993 -19.55 5.42 22.07
CA LEU A 993 -20.73 5.45 21.21
C LEU A 993 -20.31 5.16 19.75
N GLN A 994 -21.13 4.37 19.06
CA GLN A 994 -21.06 4.12 17.63
C GLN A 994 -22.34 4.64 16.96
N LEU A 995 -22.22 5.42 15.88
CA LEU A 995 -23.33 5.80 15.01
C LEU A 995 -23.08 5.16 13.64
N ASN A 996 -23.99 4.30 13.18
CA ASN A 996 -23.85 3.49 11.96
C ASN A 996 -22.48 2.77 11.95
N THR A 997 -21.55 3.18 11.07
CA THR A 997 -20.17 2.68 11.02
C THR A 997 -19.18 3.51 11.84
N ILE A 998 -19.51 4.77 12.15
CA ILE A 998 -18.64 5.71 12.88
C ILE A 998 -18.46 5.22 14.31
N LYS A 999 -17.22 4.84 14.65
CA LYS A 999 -16.77 4.63 16.02
C LYS A 999 -16.16 5.96 16.49
N PHE A 1000 -16.80 6.61 17.46
CA PHE A 1000 -16.25 7.86 18.01
C PHE A 1000 -15.12 7.56 18.99
N ASP A 1001 -14.09 8.42 18.98
CA ASP A 1001 -12.97 8.33 19.90
C ASP A 1001 -13.36 8.73 21.34
N ASP A 1002 -12.47 8.43 22.28
CA ASP A 1002 -12.66 8.65 23.71
C ASP A 1002 -12.63 10.13 24.15
N SER A 1003 -12.34 11.08 23.27
CA SER A 1003 -12.48 12.52 23.51
C SER A 1003 -13.82 13.10 23.02
N MET A 1004 -14.57 12.35 22.20
CA MET A 1004 -15.82 12.80 21.61
C MET A 1004 -16.94 12.89 22.67
N SER A 1005 -17.31 14.14 22.98
CA SER A 1005 -18.46 14.49 23.83
C SER A 1005 -19.70 14.91 23.04
N THR A 1006 -19.51 15.60 21.90
CA THR A 1006 -20.58 15.96 20.95
C THR A 1006 -20.10 15.90 19.50
N TRP A 1007 -20.94 15.41 18.58
CA TRP A 1007 -20.71 15.41 17.14
C TRP A 1007 -22.01 15.72 16.38
N SER A 1008 -21.90 16.18 15.12
CA SER A 1008 -23.05 16.40 14.24
C SER A 1008 -22.71 16.10 12.78
N GLY A 1009 -23.60 15.40 12.08
CA GLY A 1009 -23.52 15.15 10.63
C GLY A 1009 -24.89 15.30 9.98
N LYS A 1010 -24.97 15.17 8.64
CA LYS A 1010 -26.25 15.18 7.92
C LYS A 1010 -26.48 13.87 7.18
N TYR A 1011 -27.70 13.37 7.23
CA TYR A 1011 -28.12 12.11 6.59
C TYR A 1011 -29.39 12.36 5.78
N PHE A 1012 -29.67 11.53 4.77
CA PHE A 1012 -30.94 11.64 4.05
C PHE A 1012 -32.09 11.06 4.88
N THR A 1013 -33.22 11.77 4.93
CA THR A 1013 -34.42 11.33 5.70
C THR A 1013 -35.12 10.09 5.11
N ASP A 1014 -34.58 9.47 4.06
CA ASP A 1014 -35.09 8.22 3.48
C ASP A 1014 -34.79 6.99 4.35
N PHE A 1015 -33.72 7.03 5.15
CA PHE A 1015 -33.29 5.91 6.00
C PHE A 1015 -33.05 6.35 7.46
N PRO A 1016 -33.33 5.48 8.45
CA PRO A 1016 -32.99 5.75 9.84
C PRO A 1016 -31.51 5.41 10.13
N VAL A 1017 -30.87 6.20 10.99
CA VAL A 1017 -29.54 5.88 11.53
C VAL A 1017 -29.65 4.87 12.67
N THR A 1018 -28.58 4.15 12.98
CA THR A 1018 -28.50 3.25 14.13
C THR A 1018 -27.42 3.73 15.10
N ALA A 1019 -27.74 3.80 16.39
CA ALA A 1019 -26.81 4.20 17.44
C ALA A 1019 -26.61 3.07 18.44
N LYS A 1020 -25.37 2.84 18.87
CA LYS A 1020 -24.99 1.83 19.87
C LYS A 1020 -24.11 2.44 20.96
N ALA A 1021 -24.34 2.08 22.21
CA ALA A 1021 -23.56 2.49 23.37
C ALA A 1021 -22.81 1.28 23.97
N THR A 1022 -21.55 1.48 24.36
CA THR A 1022 -20.71 0.45 24.99
C THR A 1022 -20.15 1.00 26.31
N PRO A 1023 -20.69 0.60 27.48
CA PRO A 1023 -20.24 1.09 28.79
C PRO A 1023 -18.78 0.73 29.07
N LYS A 1024 -18.07 1.62 29.76
CA LYS A 1024 -16.75 1.35 30.36
C LYS A 1024 -16.89 0.62 31.69
N GLU A 1025 -15.78 0.06 32.17
CA GLU A 1025 -15.74 -0.62 33.47
C GLU A 1025 -16.23 0.28 34.61
N GLY A 1026 -16.99 -0.28 35.55
CA GLY A 1026 -17.65 0.45 36.63
C GLY A 1026 -18.98 1.11 36.26
N TYR A 1027 -19.37 1.09 34.98
CA TYR A 1027 -20.64 1.62 34.48
C TYR A 1027 -21.50 0.57 33.80
N SER A 1028 -22.79 0.89 33.68
CA SER A 1028 -23.74 0.17 32.84
C SER A 1028 -24.57 1.15 32.01
N PHE A 1029 -25.02 0.70 30.84
CA PHE A 1029 -25.96 1.44 30.02
C PHE A 1029 -27.29 1.57 30.77
N ASP A 1030 -27.92 2.74 30.71
CA ASP A 1030 -29.20 3.00 31.35
C ASP A 1030 -30.32 3.19 30.34
N HIS A 1031 -30.22 4.22 29.50
CA HIS A 1031 -31.16 4.49 28.42
C HIS A 1031 -30.60 5.47 27.38
N TRP A 1032 -31.31 5.63 26.26
CA TRP A 1032 -31.09 6.70 25.29
C TRP A 1032 -32.02 7.89 25.57
N GLU A 1033 -31.43 9.08 25.66
CA GLU A 1033 -32.16 10.34 25.49
C GLU A 1033 -32.21 10.66 23.98
N VAL A 1034 -33.43 10.75 23.42
CA VAL A 1034 -33.65 11.10 22.00
C VAL A 1034 -34.66 12.24 21.89
N THR A 1035 -34.33 13.28 21.13
CA THR A 1035 -35.22 14.42 20.84
C THR A 1035 -35.30 14.70 19.35
N GLY A 1036 -36.45 15.14 18.84
CA GLY A 1036 -36.68 15.40 17.41
C GLY A 1036 -37.18 14.19 16.61
N ALA A 1037 -37.00 12.98 17.14
CA ALA A 1037 -37.57 11.74 16.62
C ALA A 1037 -38.28 10.94 17.74
N THR A 1038 -39.08 9.95 17.37
CA THR A 1038 -39.72 9.02 18.31
C THR A 1038 -39.08 7.64 18.19
N VAL A 1039 -38.65 7.06 19.32
CA VAL A 1039 -38.08 5.71 19.42
C VAL A 1039 -38.88 4.95 20.48
N SER A 1040 -39.30 3.72 20.19
CA SER A 1040 -40.26 2.96 21.03
C SER A 1040 -39.62 2.21 22.20
N ASP A 1041 -38.33 1.88 22.11
CA ASP A 1041 -37.53 1.33 23.19
C ASP A 1041 -36.18 2.07 23.22
N THR A 1042 -35.89 2.72 24.35
CA THR A 1042 -34.62 3.40 24.61
C THR A 1042 -33.75 2.67 25.62
N SER A 1043 -34.16 1.48 26.09
CA SER A 1043 -33.44 0.66 27.08
C SER A 1043 -32.46 -0.35 26.47
N SER A 1044 -32.61 -0.64 25.18
CA SER A 1044 -31.63 -1.40 24.38
C SER A 1044 -30.31 -0.62 24.24
N ASP A 1045 -29.17 -1.31 24.34
CA ASP A 1045 -27.84 -0.72 24.09
C ASP A 1045 -27.66 -0.24 22.64
N THR A 1046 -28.53 -0.68 21.74
CA THR A 1046 -28.55 -0.38 20.30
C THR A 1046 -29.97 0.02 19.89
N ILE A 1047 -30.13 1.19 19.26
CA ILE A 1047 -31.41 1.71 18.77
C ILE A 1047 -31.34 2.19 17.33
N THR A 1048 -32.48 2.17 16.64
CA THR A 1048 -32.67 2.74 15.31
C THR A 1048 -33.50 4.02 15.43
N VAL A 1049 -33.01 5.12 14.85
CA VAL A 1049 -33.57 6.48 15.02
C VAL A 1049 -33.97 7.05 13.65
N PRO A 1050 -35.26 7.37 13.43
CA PRO A 1050 -35.70 8.09 12.24
C PRO A 1050 -34.98 9.44 12.11
N VAL A 1051 -34.40 9.72 10.95
CA VAL A 1051 -33.69 10.98 10.68
C VAL A 1051 -34.70 12.12 10.48
N SER A 1052 -34.52 13.22 11.22
CA SER A 1052 -35.28 14.46 11.12
C SER A 1052 -34.38 15.65 11.44
N GLU A 1053 -34.75 16.87 11.02
CA GLU A 1053 -33.87 18.04 11.20
C GLU A 1053 -33.70 18.39 12.68
N GLY A 1054 -32.45 18.39 13.14
CA GLY A 1054 -32.10 18.67 14.52
C GLY A 1054 -32.38 17.51 15.48
N VAL A 1055 -32.54 16.27 14.98
CA VAL A 1055 -32.61 15.09 15.85
C VAL A 1055 -31.34 14.99 16.69
N THR A 1056 -31.49 14.64 17.97
CA THR A 1056 -30.37 14.50 18.90
C THR A 1056 -30.45 13.14 19.59
N ILE A 1057 -29.32 12.44 19.63
CA ILE A 1057 -29.17 11.10 20.20
C ILE A 1057 -28.10 11.17 21.30
N LYS A 1058 -28.41 10.69 22.50
CA LYS A 1058 -27.52 10.72 23.65
C LYS A 1058 -27.57 9.43 24.45
N ALA A 1059 -26.41 8.81 24.68
CA ALA A 1059 -26.28 7.66 25.57
C ALA A 1059 -26.26 8.11 27.04
N VAL A 1060 -27.03 7.45 27.91
CA VAL A 1060 -27.00 7.67 29.36
C VAL A 1060 -26.49 6.42 30.06
N TYR A 1061 -25.54 6.62 30.97
CA TYR A 1061 -24.89 5.56 31.75
C TYR A 1061 -25.10 5.81 33.24
N LYS A 1062 -25.21 4.72 34.02
CA LYS A 1062 -25.31 4.75 35.48
C LYS A 1062 -24.10 4.08 36.12
N THR A 1063 -23.70 4.60 37.27
CA THR A 1063 -22.64 4.00 38.11
C THR A 1063 -23.12 2.66 38.65
N GLY A 1064 -22.31 1.62 38.46
CA GLY A 1064 -22.62 0.26 38.86
C GLY A 1064 -21.90 -0.71 37.93
N SER A 1065 -21.19 -1.68 38.51
CA SER A 1065 -20.58 -2.76 37.76
C SER A 1065 -21.62 -3.48 36.91
N SER A 1066 -21.27 -3.77 35.66
CA SER A 1066 -21.89 -4.83 34.91
C SER A 1066 -21.68 -6.17 35.64
N GLU A 1067 -22.65 -6.57 36.49
CA GLU A 1067 -22.78 -8.00 36.79
C GLU A 1067 -22.97 -8.71 35.44
N PRO A 1068 -22.18 -9.75 35.13
CA PRO A 1068 -22.31 -10.47 33.88
C PRO A 1068 -23.71 -11.08 33.83
N ARG A 1069 -24.55 -10.56 32.92
CA ARG A 1069 -25.98 -10.90 32.81
C ARG A 1069 -26.13 -12.43 32.86
N PRO A 1070 -26.81 -12.99 33.88
CA PRO A 1070 -26.82 -14.43 34.07
C PRO A 1070 -27.46 -15.10 32.85
N VAL A 1071 -26.79 -16.14 32.34
CA VAL A 1071 -27.32 -16.98 31.26
C VAL A 1071 -28.71 -17.48 31.68
N VAL A 1072 -29.74 -17.14 30.89
CA VAL A 1072 -31.15 -17.45 31.22
C VAL A 1072 -31.41 -18.94 30.97
N THR A 1073 -30.95 -19.77 31.90
CA THR A 1073 -31.20 -21.21 31.94
C THR A 1073 -32.62 -21.46 32.44
N THR A 1074 -33.60 -21.34 31.55
CA THR A 1074 -35.02 -21.59 31.84
C THR A 1074 -35.23 -23.04 32.32
N THR A 1075 -35.31 -23.20 33.63
CA THR A 1075 -35.38 -24.52 34.28
C THR A 1075 -36.83 -24.96 34.42
N THR A 1076 -37.34 -25.68 33.41
CA THR A 1076 -38.64 -26.34 33.48
C THR A 1076 -38.51 -27.69 34.18
N THR A 1077 -39.32 -27.92 35.22
CA THR A 1077 -39.25 -29.14 36.05
C THR A 1077 -39.83 -30.36 35.34
N THR A 1078 -39.03 -31.41 35.15
CA THR A 1078 -39.46 -32.67 34.53
C THR A 1078 -39.57 -33.79 35.57
N THR A 1079 -40.77 -34.32 35.78
CA THR A 1079 -40.98 -35.53 36.59
C THR A 1079 -40.75 -36.79 35.73
N THR A 1080 -40.18 -37.85 36.30
CA THR A 1080 -39.58 -38.95 35.53
C THR A 1080 -40.57 -40.01 35.00
N ALA A 1081 -40.48 -40.27 33.70
CA ALA A 1081 -41.06 -41.40 32.96
C ALA A 1081 -40.07 -41.79 31.83
N PRO A 1082 -40.17 -42.99 31.19
CA PRO A 1082 -38.97 -43.73 30.79
C PRO A 1082 -38.20 -43.23 29.55
N LYS A 1083 -36.90 -43.54 29.60
CA LYS A 1083 -35.82 -43.19 28.66
C LYS A 1083 -36.07 -43.67 27.22
N VAL A 1084 -36.17 -42.73 26.29
CA VAL A 1084 -35.69 -42.87 24.89
C VAL A 1084 -34.46 -41.97 24.77
N THR A 1085 -33.38 -42.45 24.15
CA THR A 1085 -32.12 -41.69 24.03
C THR A 1085 -32.01 -41.10 22.63
N THR A 1086 -32.11 -39.78 22.53
CA THR A 1086 -31.72 -39.03 21.32
C THR A 1086 -30.61 -38.07 21.68
N THR A 1087 -29.41 -38.32 21.16
CA THR A 1087 -28.26 -37.43 21.33
C THR A 1087 -28.25 -36.42 20.18
N THR A 1088 -28.53 -35.14 20.46
CA THR A 1088 -28.37 -34.07 19.47
C THR A 1088 -26.94 -33.55 19.52
N THR A 1089 -26.08 -34.11 18.69
CA THR A 1089 -24.77 -33.51 18.39
C THR A 1089 -25.00 -32.31 17.47
N THR A 1090 -24.60 -31.10 17.89
CA THR A 1090 -24.48 -29.95 16.97
C THR A 1090 -23.22 -30.09 16.12
N SER A 1091 -23.24 -31.03 15.18
CA SER A 1091 -22.26 -31.12 14.11
C SER A 1091 -22.47 -29.97 13.14
N TYR A 1092 -21.41 -29.20 12.88
CA TYR A 1092 -21.34 -28.26 11.76
C TYR A 1092 -21.71 -28.99 10.45
N VAL A 1093 -22.84 -28.60 9.85
CA VAL A 1093 -23.23 -29.10 8.53
C VAL A 1093 -22.56 -28.19 7.51
N LYS A 1094 -21.52 -28.69 6.85
CA LYS A 1094 -20.94 -28.09 5.64
C LYS A 1094 -22.10 -27.76 4.69
N PRO A 1095 -22.19 -26.53 4.12
CA PRO A 1095 -23.15 -26.24 3.06
C PRO A 1095 -23.09 -27.32 1.99
N THR A 1096 -24.24 -27.78 1.49
CA THR A 1096 -24.30 -28.82 0.46
C THR A 1096 -23.39 -28.43 -0.69
N GLU A 1097 -22.47 -29.34 -1.04
CA GLU A 1097 -21.63 -29.17 -2.22
C GLU A 1097 -22.51 -28.95 -3.46
N PHE A 1098 -22.02 -28.20 -4.44
CA PHE A 1098 -22.61 -28.25 -5.77
C PHE A 1098 -22.63 -29.71 -6.21
N THR A 1099 -23.81 -30.25 -6.45
CA THR A 1099 -23.97 -31.64 -6.91
C THR A 1099 -23.37 -31.74 -8.30
N ASN A 1100 -22.10 -32.14 -8.38
CA ASN A 1100 -21.36 -32.21 -9.64
C ASN A 1100 -22.16 -33.00 -10.67
N VAL A 1101 -22.32 -32.44 -11.88
CA VAL A 1101 -23.09 -33.09 -12.95
C VAL A 1101 -22.42 -34.41 -13.30
N THR A 1102 -23.08 -35.53 -13.00
CA THR A 1102 -22.53 -36.87 -13.27
C THR A 1102 -22.68 -37.25 -14.73
N LEU A 1103 -23.77 -36.80 -15.36
CA LEU A 1103 -24.07 -36.98 -16.78
C LEU A 1103 -25.10 -35.92 -17.21
N LEU A 1104 -24.72 -35.01 -18.12
CA LEU A 1104 -25.66 -34.02 -18.66
C LEU A 1104 -26.82 -34.73 -19.37
N GLY A 1105 -28.05 -34.41 -18.98
CA GLY A 1105 -29.28 -35.00 -19.48
C GLY A 1105 -29.86 -36.17 -18.67
N ASP A 1106 -29.11 -36.77 -17.74
CA ASP A 1106 -29.54 -37.89 -16.88
C ASP A 1106 -30.37 -37.38 -15.68
N ALA A 1107 -31.57 -36.87 -15.98
CA ALA A 1107 -32.48 -36.26 -15.02
C ALA A 1107 -33.11 -37.27 -14.05
N ASN A 1108 -33.12 -38.56 -14.41
CA ASN A 1108 -33.67 -39.65 -13.59
C ASN A 1108 -32.60 -40.37 -12.72
N CYS A 1109 -31.32 -40.23 -13.07
CA CYS A 1109 -30.15 -40.85 -12.43
C CYS A 1109 -30.03 -42.38 -12.62
N ASP A 1110 -30.35 -42.91 -13.82
CA ASP A 1110 -30.09 -44.32 -14.17
C ASP A 1110 -28.75 -44.56 -14.90
N GLY A 1111 -28.03 -43.50 -15.26
CA GLY A 1111 -26.74 -43.57 -15.95
C GLY A 1111 -26.84 -43.60 -17.47
N GLN A 1112 -28.02 -43.34 -18.03
CA GLN A 1112 -28.24 -43.08 -19.45
C GLN A 1112 -28.86 -41.68 -19.64
N VAL A 1113 -28.99 -41.27 -20.89
CA VAL A 1113 -29.82 -40.12 -21.28
C VAL A 1113 -30.81 -40.67 -22.27
N ASP A 1114 -32.10 -40.71 -21.93
CA ASP A 1114 -33.17 -41.14 -22.81
C ASP A 1114 -34.47 -40.32 -22.66
N LEU A 1115 -35.55 -40.75 -23.33
CA LEU A 1115 -36.81 -40.00 -23.32
C LEU A 1115 -37.46 -39.94 -21.93
N SER A 1116 -37.13 -40.88 -21.03
CA SER A 1116 -37.60 -40.90 -19.65
C SER A 1116 -37.09 -39.71 -18.82
N ASP A 1117 -35.91 -39.17 -19.13
CA ASP A 1117 -35.37 -37.98 -18.46
C ASP A 1117 -36.15 -36.71 -18.83
N ALA A 1118 -36.45 -36.54 -20.12
CA ALA A 1118 -37.31 -35.46 -20.59
C ALA A 1118 -38.74 -35.59 -20.02
N VAL A 1119 -39.23 -36.82 -19.85
CA VAL A 1119 -40.49 -37.09 -19.14
C VAL A 1119 -40.37 -36.79 -17.64
N MET A 1120 -39.24 -37.09 -17.01
CA MET A 1120 -39.00 -36.84 -15.58
C MET A 1120 -39.00 -35.34 -15.27
N ILE A 1121 -38.34 -34.54 -16.12
CA ILE A 1121 -38.40 -33.07 -16.10
C ILE A 1121 -39.85 -32.59 -16.25
N MET A 1122 -40.58 -33.05 -17.26
CA MET A 1122 -41.98 -32.61 -17.47
C MET A 1122 -42.91 -33.06 -16.33
N GLN A 1123 -42.67 -34.20 -15.67
CA GLN A 1123 -43.43 -34.63 -14.49
C GLN A 1123 -43.10 -33.78 -13.26
N ALA A 1124 -41.82 -33.48 -13.02
CA ALA A 1124 -41.36 -32.58 -11.96
C ALA A 1124 -41.97 -31.19 -12.10
N LEU A 1125 -42.01 -30.63 -13.32
CA LEU A 1125 -42.60 -29.32 -13.60
C LEU A 1125 -44.13 -29.33 -13.53
N ALA A 1126 -44.79 -30.39 -14.01
CA ALA A 1126 -46.25 -30.49 -14.01
C ALA A 1126 -46.85 -30.74 -12.60
N ASN A 1127 -46.10 -31.33 -11.68
CA ASN A 1127 -46.51 -31.48 -10.28
C ASN A 1127 -45.31 -31.50 -9.32
N PRO A 1128 -44.73 -30.32 -8.98
CA PRO A 1128 -43.52 -30.24 -8.16
C PRO A 1128 -43.67 -30.85 -6.76
N ASN A 1129 -44.85 -30.73 -6.16
CA ASN A 1129 -45.17 -31.29 -4.85
C ASN A 1129 -45.23 -32.83 -4.83
N LYS A 1130 -45.24 -33.48 -6.00
CA LYS A 1130 -45.21 -34.93 -6.16
C LYS A 1130 -43.90 -35.45 -6.76
N TYR A 1131 -43.41 -34.80 -7.81
CA TYR A 1131 -42.29 -35.29 -8.62
C TYR A 1131 -41.06 -34.36 -8.67
N GLY A 1132 -41.15 -33.13 -8.15
CA GLY A 1132 -40.01 -32.21 -8.06
C GLY A 1132 -39.00 -32.63 -6.99
N VAL A 1133 -37.97 -31.81 -6.78
CA VAL A 1133 -36.81 -32.12 -5.91
C VAL A 1133 -37.19 -32.46 -4.46
N LYS A 1134 -38.31 -31.93 -3.96
CA LYS A 1134 -38.88 -32.20 -2.63
C LYS A 1134 -40.25 -32.89 -2.72
N GLY A 1135 -40.43 -33.72 -3.75
CA GLY A 1135 -41.69 -34.37 -4.09
C GLY A 1135 -42.11 -35.46 -3.11
N SER A 1136 -43.40 -35.76 -3.08
CA SER A 1136 -44.01 -36.79 -2.21
C SER A 1136 -44.05 -38.21 -2.80
N ASP A 1137 -43.65 -38.40 -4.06
CA ASP A 1137 -43.56 -39.73 -4.69
C ASP A 1137 -42.22 -40.41 -4.40
N ALA A 1138 -42.20 -41.73 -4.25
CA ALA A 1138 -40.97 -42.50 -4.05
C ALA A 1138 -40.02 -42.51 -5.27
N LYS A 1139 -40.47 -41.95 -6.41
CA LYS A 1139 -39.66 -41.62 -7.59
C LYS A 1139 -39.72 -40.13 -7.92
N HIS A 1140 -39.64 -39.25 -6.93
CA HIS A 1140 -39.45 -37.82 -7.18
C HIS A 1140 -38.02 -37.52 -7.68
N MET A 1141 -37.82 -36.36 -8.31
CA MET A 1141 -36.52 -35.92 -8.82
C MET A 1141 -35.52 -35.74 -7.66
N THR A 1142 -34.28 -36.16 -7.83
CA THR A 1142 -33.22 -35.96 -6.82
C THR A 1142 -32.47 -34.65 -7.05
N ASP A 1143 -31.71 -34.16 -6.06
CA ASP A 1143 -30.83 -32.99 -6.24
C ASP A 1143 -29.74 -33.25 -7.32
N GLN A 1144 -29.32 -34.50 -7.51
CA GLN A 1144 -28.42 -34.91 -8.61
C GLN A 1144 -29.13 -34.87 -9.97
N GLY A 1145 -30.35 -35.43 -10.04
CA GLY A 1145 -31.17 -35.41 -11.27
C GLY A 1145 -31.51 -33.99 -11.68
N ALA A 1146 -31.72 -33.09 -10.71
CA ALA A 1146 -31.92 -31.67 -10.97
C ALA A 1146 -30.67 -30.99 -11.57
N ALA A 1147 -29.47 -31.29 -11.04
CA ALA A 1147 -28.21 -30.77 -11.58
C ALA A 1147 -27.89 -31.34 -12.98
N ASN A 1148 -28.20 -32.63 -13.20
CA ASN A 1148 -28.03 -33.28 -14.51
C ASN A 1148 -29.05 -32.77 -15.55
N ALA A 1149 -30.24 -32.36 -15.12
CA ALA A 1149 -31.32 -31.90 -15.98
C ALA A 1149 -31.14 -30.49 -16.54
N ASP A 1150 -30.37 -29.60 -15.89
CA ASP A 1150 -30.18 -28.21 -16.29
C ASP A 1150 -29.19 -28.11 -17.48
N VAL A 1151 -29.72 -28.28 -18.68
CA VAL A 1151 -28.98 -28.34 -19.96
C VAL A 1151 -29.27 -27.12 -20.86
N ASP A 1152 -30.36 -26.39 -20.60
CA ASP A 1152 -30.63 -25.12 -21.27
C ASP A 1152 -29.91 -23.94 -20.63
N LYS A 1153 -28.62 -23.83 -20.99
CA LYS A 1153 -27.70 -22.70 -20.72
C LYS A 1153 -28.21 -21.31 -21.18
N SER A 1154 -29.41 -21.18 -21.75
CA SER A 1154 -30.09 -19.89 -21.99
C SER A 1154 -31.08 -19.49 -20.88
N SER A 1155 -31.41 -20.41 -20.00
CA SER A 1155 -32.12 -20.25 -18.73
C SER A 1155 -31.21 -20.67 -17.56
N ALA A 1156 -31.74 -20.68 -16.33
CA ALA A 1156 -31.06 -21.22 -15.16
C ALA A 1156 -32.09 -21.94 -14.27
N GLY A 1157 -31.80 -23.18 -13.89
CA GLY A 1157 -32.75 -24.08 -13.27
C GLY A 1157 -33.71 -24.70 -14.29
N ILE A 1158 -34.13 -25.93 -13.99
CA ILE A 1158 -34.88 -26.81 -14.91
C ILE A 1158 -36.15 -26.14 -15.47
N THR A 1159 -36.28 -26.15 -16.79
CA THR A 1159 -37.42 -25.66 -17.56
C THR A 1159 -37.98 -26.74 -18.51
N ALA A 1160 -39.00 -26.39 -19.30
CA ALA A 1160 -39.47 -27.25 -20.38
C ALA A 1160 -38.49 -27.31 -21.58
N ASN A 1161 -37.57 -26.34 -21.72
CA ASN A 1161 -36.57 -26.34 -22.78
C ASN A 1161 -35.49 -27.40 -22.55
N ASP A 1162 -35.22 -27.76 -21.31
CA ASP A 1162 -34.27 -28.81 -20.93
C ASP A 1162 -34.73 -30.18 -21.43
N ALA A 1163 -36.00 -30.50 -21.17
CA ALA A 1163 -36.67 -31.66 -21.75
C ALA A 1163 -36.68 -31.65 -23.29
N LEU A 1164 -36.75 -30.46 -23.92
CA LEU A 1164 -36.65 -30.30 -25.37
C LEU A 1164 -35.21 -30.55 -25.86
N LYS A 1165 -34.18 -30.02 -25.19
CA LYS A 1165 -32.77 -30.22 -25.54
C LYS A 1165 -32.34 -31.68 -25.41
N ILE A 1166 -32.81 -32.39 -24.39
CA ILE A 1166 -32.64 -33.85 -24.27
C ILE A 1166 -33.30 -34.55 -25.47
N GLN A 1167 -34.53 -34.18 -25.84
CA GLN A 1167 -35.18 -34.73 -27.06
C GLN A 1167 -34.43 -34.40 -28.35
N GLU A 1168 -33.85 -33.21 -28.49
CA GLU A 1168 -33.05 -32.83 -29.66
C GLU A 1168 -31.71 -33.58 -29.73
N PHE A 1169 -31.04 -33.78 -28.59
CA PHE A 1169 -29.85 -34.63 -28.46
C PHE A 1169 -30.14 -36.08 -28.87
N LEU A 1170 -31.26 -36.65 -28.40
CA LEU A 1170 -31.71 -38.00 -28.77
C LEU A 1170 -32.09 -38.14 -30.26
N LEU A 1171 -32.45 -37.03 -30.91
CA LEU A 1171 -32.67 -36.94 -32.35
C LEU A 1171 -31.39 -36.61 -33.15
N GLY A 1172 -30.23 -36.52 -32.49
CA GLY A 1172 -28.94 -36.21 -33.13
C GLY A 1172 -28.80 -34.77 -33.62
N LYS A 1173 -29.57 -33.82 -33.05
CA LYS A 1173 -29.64 -32.42 -33.50
C LYS A 1173 -28.73 -31.45 -32.72
N GLY A 1174 -27.93 -31.94 -31.78
CA GLY A 1174 -27.01 -31.11 -31.02
C GLY A 1174 -26.24 -31.89 -29.97
N SER A 1175 -25.60 -31.16 -29.06
CA SER A 1175 -24.98 -31.65 -27.82
C SER A 1175 -25.55 -30.88 -26.64
N LEU A 1176 -25.55 -31.49 -25.45
CA LEU A 1176 -25.98 -30.88 -24.19
C LEU A 1176 -24.89 -29.96 -23.61
#